data_AF-A0AA41CFG1-F1
#
_entry.id   AF-A0AA41CFG1-F1
#
_cell.length_a   1.000
_cell.length_b   1.000
_cell.length_c   1.000
_cell.angle_alpha   90.00
_cell.angle_beta   90.00
_cell.angle_gamma   90.00
#
_symmetry.space_group_name_H-M   'P 1'
#
loop_
_entity.id
_entity.type
_entity.pdbx_description
1 polymer ?
#
loop_
_entity_poly.entity_id
_entity_poly.type
_entity_poly.pdbx_seq_one_letter_code
_entity_poly.pdbx_strand_id
1 'polypeptide(L)'
;MRAVGTQLRALLVLLACVGGARAEDGYALWMRYQPVAATVAADYRRQLAEVVAPDRTPMQRATRDELARSLPGLLGAAPPMRTAISTERALVLGTPQSSTLVAAYGNEIATLGNEGFLIRRVRIEGRDVLLVAARQDVGVLYGMFHLLRLLQRGTPLQALDVRESPQVALRVLNHWDNLDRYVERGYAGSSLWDWQTLPQWRDPRYTDYARANASLGINGTVLNNVNASALSLSPAYLAKAAALADLFRPYGIRVYLSARFSAPIELGGLATADPLDPAVRRWWRDKVDEIHARIPDFGGFLVKANSEGQPGPQDYGRSHADGANLLAEALAPYNGVVMWRAFVYSHQVPEDRAKQAYSEFVGLDGAFRPNVIVQVKNGPIDFQPREPFHPLFGAMPRTPLMMELQITKEYLGFATHLVYLATLYEEVLQADTHARGEGSTVARVVDGSLEGHALTGIAGVANIGVDRTWSGSHFDQANWYAFGRLAWNPQQSARGIAEDWVALTFSPDPQVTGPIVRMMMDSREAAVDYMTPLGLHHLMARGHHYGPGPWVDGGPRADWTSVYYHRADRNGIGFDRSASGSNAVGQYFPPVAGVYGDPARVPESLLLWFHHVPWDRRMRSGRTLWDELVGRYSRGVHQVQSMQATWAGLRDRIDPQRHQQVAAFLQIQREEAQWWRDASMAYFQSVSGRPLPAGERPPPQPLSYYQALQFPFAPGDGR
;
A
#
# COMPACT_ATOMS: atom_id res chain seq x y z
N MET A 1 -54.36 -6.96 35.08
CA MET A 1 -53.18 -6.07 35.19
C MET A 1 -51.85 -6.78 35.45
N ARG A 2 -51.77 -7.94 36.13
CA ARG A 2 -50.48 -8.63 36.37
C ARG A 2 -49.82 -9.29 35.14
N ALA A 3 -50.59 -9.73 34.14
CA ALA A 3 -50.07 -10.40 32.94
C ALA A 3 -49.38 -9.44 31.93
N VAL A 4 -49.83 -8.18 31.86
CA VAL A 4 -49.25 -7.16 30.97
C VAL A 4 -47.87 -6.71 31.48
N GLY A 5 -47.68 -6.64 32.81
CA GLY A 5 -46.39 -6.27 33.41
C GLY A 5 -45.29 -7.33 33.23
N THR A 6 -45.66 -8.61 33.07
CA THR A 6 -44.69 -9.69 32.83
C THR A 6 -44.22 -9.72 31.38
N GLN A 7 -45.11 -9.45 30.42
CA GLN A 7 -44.75 -9.32 29.00
C GLN A 7 -43.91 -8.06 28.73
N LEU A 8 -44.20 -6.94 29.40
CA LEU A 8 -43.39 -5.71 29.25
C LEU A 8 -41.98 -5.88 29.81
N ARG A 9 -41.82 -6.62 30.92
CA ARG A 9 -40.50 -6.96 31.48
C ARG A 9 -39.73 -7.94 30.60
N ALA A 10 -40.40 -8.93 30.01
CA ALA A 10 -39.77 -9.83 29.04
C ALA A 10 -39.33 -9.08 27.78
N LEU A 11 -40.12 -8.13 27.28
CA LEU A 11 -39.77 -7.29 26.12
C LEU A 11 -38.62 -6.32 26.43
N LEU A 12 -38.59 -5.72 27.62
CA LEU A 12 -37.49 -4.87 28.09
C LEU A 12 -36.20 -5.66 28.35
N VAL A 13 -36.30 -6.90 28.82
CA VAL A 13 -35.14 -7.81 28.94
C VAL A 13 -34.67 -8.29 27.57
N LEU A 14 -35.57 -8.57 26.62
CA LEU A 14 -35.21 -8.86 25.23
C LEU A 14 -34.56 -7.65 24.53
N LEU A 15 -35.07 -6.42 24.73
CA LEU A 15 -34.47 -5.18 24.22
C LEU A 15 -33.16 -4.82 24.93
N ALA A 16 -32.97 -5.21 26.19
CA ALA A 16 -31.70 -5.06 26.91
C ALA A 16 -30.68 -6.18 26.58
N CYS A 17 -31.14 -7.35 26.14
CA CYS A 17 -30.31 -8.44 25.61
C CYS A 17 -29.95 -8.24 24.13
N VAL A 18 -30.68 -7.39 23.39
CA VAL A 18 -30.23 -6.81 22.12
C VAL A 18 -29.32 -5.61 22.44
N GLY A 19 -28.29 -5.86 23.23
CA GLY A 19 -27.18 -4.93 23.42
C GLY A 19 -26.39 -4.83 22.13
N GLY A 20 -26.79 -3.89 21.26
CA GLY A 20 -25.93 -3.27 20.26
C GLY A 20 -25.09 -4.19 19.37
N ALA A 21 -25.67 -5.25 18.79
CA ALA A 21 -25.06 -5.89 17.63
C ALA A 21 -25.13 -4.91 16.44
N ARG A 22 -24.20 -3.94 16.40
CA ARG A 22 -23.96 -3.16 15.19
C ARG A 22 -23.42 -4.14 14.15
N ALA A 23 -24.10 -4.23 13.01
CA ALA A 23 -23.61 -5.00 11.88
C ALA A 23 -22.22 -4.49 11.49
N GLU A 24 -21.26 -5.40 11.30
CA GLU A 24 -19.90 -5.08 10.87
C GLU A 24 -19.93 -4.84 9.35
N ASP A 25 -19.97 -3.57 8.94
CA ASP A 25 -20.03 -3.16 7.54
C ASP A 25 -18.66 -2.79 6.93
N GLY A 26 -17.60 -2.94 7.73
CA GLY A 26 -16.22 -2.66 7.34
C GLY A 26 -15.79 -1.20 7.47
N TYR A 27 -16.68 -0.27 7.82
CA TYR A 27 -16.33 1.16 7.90
C TYR A 27 -15.32 1.48 9.01
N ALA A 28 -15.37 0.74 10.12
CA ALA A 28 -14.44 0.93 11.23
C ALA A 28 -13.03 0.38 10.94
N LEU A 29 -12.82 -0.32 9.82
CA LEU A 29 -11.56 -0.95 9.46
C LEU A 29 -11.04 -1.84 10.62
N TRP A 30 -9.79 -1.65 11.03
CA TRP A 30 -9.13 -2.28 12.18
C TRP A 30 -9.27 -1.47 13.49
N MET A 31 -10.05 -0.39 13.50
CA MET A 31 -10.30 0.47 14.66
C MET A 31 -11.71 0.21 15.22
N ARG A 32 -12.05 -1.08 15.40
CA ARG A 32 -13.40 -1.52 15.76
C ARG A 32 -13.76 -1.21 17.21
N TYR A 33 -12.76 -1.20 18.10
CA TYR A 33 -12.93 -0.92 19.54
C TYR A 33 -14.07 -1.71 20.19
N GLN A 34 -14.20 -2.98 19.81
CA GLN A 34 -15.18 -3.90 20.40
C GLN A 34 -14.78 -4.25 21.84
N PRO A 35 -15.75 -4.60 22.71
CA PRO A 35 -15.45 -5.04 24.06
C PRO A 35 -14.48 -6.21 24.07
N VAL A 36 -13.40 -6.09 24.86
CA VAL A 36 -12.51 -7.24 25.12
C VAL A 36 -13.16 -8.19 26.14
N ALA A 37 -12.57 -9.37 26.34
CA ALA A 37 -13.05 -10.32 27.35
C ALA A 37 -13.25 -9.64 28.72
N ALA A 38 -14.39 -9.91 29.39
CA ALA A 38 -14.81 -9.19 30.59
C ALA A 38 -13.76 -9.16 31.72
N THR A 39 -12.98 -10.23 31.88
CA THR A 39 -11.87 -10.30 32.85
C THR A 39 -10.73 -9.35 32.48
N VAL A 40 -10.38 -9.26 31.19
CA VAL A 40 -9.37 -8.33 30.66
C VAL A 40 -9.87 -6.90 30.77
N ALA A 41 -11.12 -6.61 30.40
CA ALA A 41 -11.72 -5.29 30.54
C ALA A 41 -11.75 -4.81 32.00
N ALA A 42 -12.06 -5.70 32.95
CA ALA A 42 -12.00 -5.39 34.37
C ALA A 42 -10.58 -5.08 34.83
N ASP A 43 -9.59 -5.83 34.34
CA ASP A 43 -8.19 -5.57 34.65
C ASP A 43 -7.71 -4.23 34.09
N TYR A 44 -7.99 -3.94 32.81
CA TYR A 44 -7.70 -2.65 32.19
C TYR A 44 -8.36 -1.48 32.93
N ARG A 45 -9.63 -1.58 33.33
CA ARG A 45 -10.28 -0.52 34.13
C ARG A 45 -9.58 -0.26 35.46
N ARG A 46 -9.07 -1.30 36.12
CA ARG A 46 -8.28 -1.14 37.35
C ARG A 46 -6.91 -0.52 37.11
N GLN A 47 -6.30 -0.78 35.96
CA GLN A 47 -4.96 -0.29 35.63
C GLN A 47 -4.98 1.13 35.04
N LEU A 48 -6.06 1.47 34.33
CA LEU A 48 -6.28 2.75 33.67
C LEU A 48 -7.41 3.50 34.37
N ALA A 49 -7.30 3.71 35.69
CA ALA A 49 -8.38 4.29 36.49
C ALA A 49 -8.68 5.74 36.09
N GLU A 50 -7.73 6.44 35.48
CA GLU A 50 -7.93 7.69 34.76
C GLU A 50 -6.98 7.80 33.56
N VAL A 51 -7.29 8.72 32.64
CA VAL A 51 -6.40 9.11 31.55
C VAL A 51 -5.98 10.56 31.76
N VAL A 52 -4.67 10.81 31.75
CA VAL A 52 -4.06 12.13 31.86
C VAL A 52 -3.38 12.46 30.54
N ALA A 53 -3.95 13.40 29.79
CA ALA A 53 -3.42 13.81 28.50
C ALA A 53 -3.57 15.32 28.31
N PRO A 54 -2.59 16.03 27.73
CA PRO A 54 -2.70 17.46 27.44
C PRO A 54 -3.74 17.71 26.32
N ASP A 55 -4.23 18.95 26.21
CA ASP A 55 -5.29 19.36 25.27
C ASP A 55 -5.01 20.72 24.59
N ARG A 56 -3.77 21.20 24.65
CA ARG A 56 -3.38 22.54 24.21
C ARG A 56 -3.30 22.65 22.68
N THR A 57 -2.78 21.63 22.00
CA THR A 57 -2.67 21.60 20.53
C THR A 57 -3.84 20.85 19.87
N PRO A 58 -4.14 21.09 18.59
CA PRO A 58 -5.15 20.31 17.86
C PRO A 58 -4.87 18.80 17.87
N MET A 59 -3.60 18.40 17.77
CA MET A 59 -3.18 17.00 17.78
C MET A 59 -3.34 16.34 19.14
N GLN A 60 -3.06 17.08 20.22
CA GLN A 60 -3.35 16.65 21.59
C GLN A 60 -4.85 16.41 21.80
N ARG A 61 -5.71 17.30 21.28
CA ARG A 61 -7.17 17.11 21.30
C ARG A 61 -7.61 15.90 20.47
N ALA A 62 -7.09 15.72 19.25
CA ALA A 62 -7.37 14.53 18.43
C ALA A 62 -6.97 13.22 19.15
N THR A 63 -5.83 13.23 19.86
CA THR A 63 -5.39 12.09 20.68
C THR A 63 -6.37 11.78 21.81
N ARG A 64 -6.87 12.81 22.51
CA ARG A 64 -7.89 12.67 23.56
C ARG A 64 -9.22 12.16 23.01
N ASP A 65 -9.65 12.69 21.87
CA ASP A 65 -10.91 12.31 21.23
C ASP A 65 -10.88 10.84 20.80
N GLU A 66 -9.73 10.35 20.32
CA GLU A 66 -9.58 8.94 19.97
C GLU A 66 -9.63 8.01 21.20
N LEU A 67 -9.03 8.41 22.32
CA LEU A 67 -9.14 7.69 23.59
C LEU A 67 -10.57 7.71 24.14
N ALA A 68 -11.25 8.86 24.06
CA ALA A 68 -12.65 9.00 24.47
C ALA A 68 -13.60 8.16 23.61
N ARG A 69 -13.26 7.93 22.32
CA ARG A 69 -14.00 7.05 21.41
C ARG A 69 -13.74 5.57 21.68
N SER A 70 -12.48 5.21 21.92
CA SER A 70 -12.03 3.81 21.94
C SER A 70 -12.20 3.11 23.29
N LEU A 71 -11.82 3.76 24.39
CA LEU A 71 -11.83 3.15 25.72
C LEU A 71 -13.22 2.72 26.18
N PRO A 72 -14.32 3.46 25.97
CA PRO A 72 -15.64 2.99 26.38
C PRO A 72 -16.08 1.73 25.64
N GLY A 73 -15.75 1.63 24.34
CA GLY A 73 -16.03 0.44 23.54
C GLY A 73 -15.24 -0.77 24.01
N LEU A 74 -13.94 -0.60 24.22
CA LEU A 74 -13.04 -1.66 24.69
C LEU A 74 -13.33 -2.12 26.13
N LEU A 75 -13.61 -1.19 27.04
CA LEU A 75 -13.66 -1.42 28.49
C LEU A 75 -15.09 -1.51 29.05
N GLY A 76 -16.10 -1.16 28.26
CA GLY A 76 -17.50 -1.02 28.67
C GLY A 76 -17.80 0.24 29.50
N ALA A 77 -16.78 1.02 29.89
CA ALA A 77 -16.91 2.29 30.58
C ALA A 77 -15.70 3.19 30.30
N ALA A 78 -15.93 4.50 30.18
CA ALA A 78 -14.87 5.48 29.97
C ALA A 78 -14.13 5.77 31.29
N PRO A 79 -12.79 5.64 31.36
CA PRO A 79 -12.03 6.27 32.42
C PRO A 79 -12.18 7.80 32.34
N PRO A 80 -12.19 8.52 33.48
CA PRO A 80 -12.20 9.98 33.47
C PRO A 80 -10.95 10.52 32.76
N MET A 81 -11.19 11.43 31.80
CA MET A 81 -10.14 12.12 31.06
C MET A 81 -9.77 13.44 31.78
N ARG A 82 -8.49 13.62 32.11
CA ARG A 82 -7.95 14.76 32.86
C ARG A 82 -6.69 15.33 32.21
N THR A 83 -6.23 16.47 32.72
CA THR A 83 -4.95 17.10 32.35
C THR A 83 -3.91 17.04 33.48
N ALA A 84 -4.32 16.60 34.67
CA ALA A 84 -3.46 16.35 35.82
C ALA A 84 -3.86 15.03 36.50
N ILE A 85 -2.86 14.32 37.02
CA ILE A 85 -3.04 13.06 37.74
C ILE A 85 -3.72 13.30 39.10
N SER A 86 -4.69 12.45 39.45
CA SER A 86 -5.46 12.56 40.69
C SER A 86 -5.63 11.23 41.42
N THR A 87 -5.24 10.11 40.81
CA THR A 87 -5.40 8.76 41.34
C THR A 87 -4.06 8.03 41.46
N GLU A 88 -4.07 6.86 42.10
CA GLU A 88 -2.87 6.01 42.22
C GLU A 88 -2.50 5.29 40.92
N ARG A 89 -3.43 5.18 39.95
CA ARG A 89 -3.26 4.41 38.71
C ARG A 89 -3.76 5.19 37.50
N ALA A 90 -2.87 5.53 36.58
CA ALA A 90 -3.23 6.37 35.44
C ALA A 90 -2.55 5.93 34.14
N LEU A 91 -3.25 6.14 33.03
CA LEU A 91 -2.62 6.27 31.72
C LEU A 91 -2.17 7.72 31.54
N VAL A 92 -0.88 7.97 31.39
CA VAL A 92 -0.33 9.32 31.17
C VAL A 92 0.22 9.41 29.76
N LEU A 93 -0.29 10.35 28.97
CA LEU A 93 0.19 10.64 27.63
C LEU A 93 0.80 12.04 27.57
N GLY A 94 1.89 12.21 26.84
CA GLY A 94 2.40 13.54 26.52
C GLY A 94 3.86 13.61 26.09
N THR A 95 4.33 14.84 25.95
CA THR A 95 5.72 15.22 25.71
C THR A 95 6.33 15.87 26.96
N PRO A 96 7.67 15.98 27.05
CA PRO A 96 8.34 16.71 28.13
C PRO A 96 7.83 18.15 28.34
N GLN A 97 7.39 18.82 27.27
CA GLN A 97 6.87 20.19 27.32
C GLN A 97 5.42 20.25 27.84
N SER A 98 4.65 19.19 27.62
CA SER A 98 3.23 19.14 27.97
C SER A 98 2.95 18.51 29.35
N SER A 99 3.88 17.71 29.88
CA SER A 99 3.72 16.96 31.13
C SER A 99 5.03 16.83 31.89
N THR A 100 5.05 17.29 33.14
CA THR A 100 6.21 17.16 34.04
C THR A 100 6.53 15.71 34.36
N LEU A 101 5.52 14.83 34.39
CA LEU A 101 5.71 13.38 34.58
C LEU A 101 6.47 12.75 33.41
N VAL A 102 6.27 13.26 32.19
CA VAL A 102 6.98 12.80 30.99
C VAL A 102 8.39 13.38 30.94
N ALA A 103 8.61 14.60 31.46
CA ALA A 103 9.90 15.29 31.40
C ALA A 103 11.06 14.46 32.01
N ALA A 104 10.79 13.64 33.03
CA ALA A 104 11.75 12.73 33.64
C ALA A 104 12.35 11.69 32.65
N TYR A 105 11.63 11.39 31.55
CA TYR A 105 12.05 10.43 30.53
C TYR A 105 12.62 11.10 29.27
N GLY A 106 12.86 12.42 29.31
CA GLY A 106 13.27 13.21 28.15
C GLY A 106 14.51 12.68 27.42
N ASN A 107 15.52 12.20 28.17
CA ASN A 107 16.75 11.63 27.59
C ASN A 107 16.48 10.34 26.80
N GLU A 108 15.65 9.45 27.33
CA GLU A 108 15.28 8.21 26.63
C GLU A 108 14.43 8.49 25.40
N ILE A 109 13.47 9.42 25.52
CA ILE A 109 12.58 9.79 24.43
C ILE A 109 13.35 10.48 23.29
N ALA A 110 14.41 11.23 23.61
CA ALA A 110 15.21 11.94 22.62
C ALA A 110 15.89 10.99 21.62
N THR A 111 16.21 9.75 22.01
CA THR A 111 16.83 8.75 21.12
C THR A 111 15.85 8.15 20.11
N LEU A 112 14.54 8.35 20.29
CA LEU A 112 13.48 7.80 19.44
C LEU A 112 13.12 8.72 18.27
N GLY A 113 13.76 9.87 18.15
CA GLY A 113 13.49 10.86 17.09
C GLY A 113 12.19 11.64 17.32
N ASN A 114 11.70 12.31 16.27
CA ASN A 114 10.55 13.22 16.37
C ASN A 114 9.20 12.50 16.33
N GLU A 115 9.13 11.32 15.70
CA GLU A 115 7.89 10.55 15.52
C GLU A 115 7.85 9.27 16.38
N GLY A 116 8.97 8.91 17.01
CA GLY A 116 9.03 7.73 17.88
C GLY A 116 8.43 7.97 19.25
N PHE A 117 8.13 6.86 19.94
CA PHE A 117 7.44 6.87 21.23
C PHE A 117 7.88 5.72 22.14
N LEU A 118 7.68 5.95 23.43
CA LEU A 118 7.88 5.02 24.52
C LEU A 118 6.51 4.68 25.13
N ILE A 119 6.21 3.39 25.27
CA ILE A 119 5.11 2.92 26.11
C ILE A 119 5.71 2.10 27.25
N ARG A 120 5.61 2.59 28.49
CA ARG A 120 6.23 1.90 29.64
C ARG A 120 5.38 1.97 30.89
N ARG A 121 5.33 0.86 31.64
CA ARG A 121 4.85 0.86 33.02
C ARG A 121 5.92 1.38 33.98
N VAL A 122 5.61 2.44 34.73
CA VAL A 122 6.55 3.12 35.62
C VAL A 122 5.91 3.49 36.95
N ARG A 123 6.73 3.72 37.99
CA ARG A 123 6.26 4.22 39.28
C ARG A 123 6.76 5.65 39.48
N ILE A 124 5.85 6.62 39.51
CA ILE A 124 6.16 8.05 39.67
C ILE A 124 5.50 8.54 40.95
N GLU A 125 6.29 9.06 41.90
CA GLU A 125 5.79 9.55 43.19
C GLU A 125 4.90 8.52 43.94
N GLY A 126 5.27 7.23 43.85
CA GLY A 126 4.50 6.14 44.46
C GLY A 126 3.24 5.71 43.70
N ARG A 127 2.88 6.39 42.60
CA ARG A 127 1.74 6.04 41.71
C ARG A 127 2.18 5.10 40.59
N ASP A 128 1.32 4.17 40.22
CA ASP A 128 1.54 3.21 39.13
C ASP A 128 1.00 3.77 37.81
N VAL A 129 1.91 4.10 36.88
CA VAL A 129 1.59 4.85 35.65
C VAL A 129 1.94 4.03 34.44
N LEU A 130 0.98 3.85 33.53
CA LEU A 130 1.29 3.47 32.14
C LEU A 130 1.57 4.74 31.35
N LEU A 131 2.79 4.93 30.92
CA LEU A 131 3.25 6.10 30.18
C LEU A 131 3.15 5.84 28.67
N VAL A 132 2.64 6.80 27.91
CA VAL A 132 2.83 6.94 26.45
C VAL A 132 3.52 8.27 26.22
N ALA A 133 4.82 8.23 25.93
CA ALA A 133 5.63 9.42 25.87
C ALA A 133 6.39 9.54 24.55
N ALA A 134 6.51 10.76 24.05
CA ALA A 134 7.25 11.06 22.82
C ALA A 134 7.85 12.46 22.85
N ARG A 135 8.75 12.74 21.91
CA ARG A 135 9.42 14.04 21.81
C ARG A 135 8.47 15.13 21.30
N GLN A 136 7.58 14.77 20.39
CA GLN A 136 6.60 15.63 19.76
C GLN A 136 5.20 15.02 19.91
N ASP A 137 4.17 15.85 19.80
CA ASP A 137 2.77 15.41 19.90
C ASP A 137 2.44 14.26 18.92
N VAL A 138 3.08 14.23 17.74
CA VAL A 138 2.83 13.21 16.71
C VAL A 138 3.29 11.82 17.14
N GLY A 139 4.42 11.73 17.86
CA GLY A 139 4.83 10.46 18.46
C GLY A 139 3.88 10.00 19.56
N VAL A 140 3.28 10.93 20.33
CA VAL A 140 2.25 10.59 21.32
C VAL A 140 1.00 10.03 20.64
N LEU A 141 0.58 10.64 19.52
CA LEU A 141 -0.53 10.15 18.71
C LEU A 141 -0.27 8.72 18.20
N TYR A 142 0.90 8.47 17.61
CA TYR A 142 1.26 7.13 17.12
C TYR A 142 1.39 6.11 18.26
N GLY A 143 1.98 6.51 19.40
CA GLY A 143 2.08 5.67 20.60
C GLY A 143 0.72 5.34 21.20
N MET A 144 -0.24 6.28 21.14
CA MET A 144 -1.62 6.05 21.54
C MET A 144 -2.29 5.01 20.64
N PHE A 145 -2.16 5.12 19.31
CA PHE A 145 -2.70 4.10 18.40
C PHE A 145 -2.03 2.74 18.59
N HIS A 146 -0.72 2.70 18.83
CA HIS A 146 -0.03 1.46 19.20
C HIS A 146 -0.63 0.87 20.48
N LEU A 147 -0.83 1.67 21.54
CA LEU A 147 -1.47 1.21 22.77
C LEU A 147 -2.87 0.65 22.49
N LEU A 148 -3.70 1.35 21.72
CA LEU A 148 -5.05 0.87 21.38
C LEU A 148 -5.03 -0.47 20.64
N ARG A 149 -4.03 -0.70 19.78
CA ARG A 149 -3.79 -2.01 19.17
C ARG A 149 -3.44 -3.10 20.19
N LEU A 150 -2.61 -2.79 21.19
CA LEU A 150 -2.33 -3.73 22.29
C LEU A 150 -3.60 -4.06 23.08
N LEU A 151 -4.41 -3.04 23.40
CA LEU A 151 -5.64 -3.21 24.15
C LEU A 151 -6.68 -4.04 23.39
N GLN A 152 -6.88 -3.78 22.08
CA GLN A 152 -7.81 -4.55 21.24
C GLN A 152 -7.46 -6.05 21.19
N ARG A 153 -6.18 -6.41 21.34
CA ARG A 153 -5.71 -7.80 21.38
C ARG A 153 -5.69 -8.41 22.78
N GLY A 154 -6.10 -7.67 23.81
CA GLY A 154 -6.07 -8.13 25.20
C GLY A 154 -4.65 -8.32 25.77
N THR A 155 -3.66 -7.57 25.25
CA THR A 155 -2.27 -7.65 25.74
C THR A 155 -2.16 -7.24 27.22
N PRO A 156 -1.51 -8.02 28.10
CA PRO A 156 -1.24 -7.63 29.49
C PRO A 156 -0.38 -6.37 29.59
N LEU A 157 -0.67 -5.49 30.58
CA LEU A 157 -0.02 -4.18 30.71
C LEU A 157 1.08 -4.11 31.79
N GLN A 158 1.28 -5.19 32.55
CA GLN A 158 2.11 -5.20 33.76
C GLN A 158 3.62 -5.06 33.46
N ALA A 159 4.08 -5.61 32.34
CA ALA A 159 5.50 -5.65 31.95
C ALA A 159 5.75 -4.92 30.62
N LEU A 160 4.91 -3.95 30.28
CA LEU A 160 4.96 -3.25 29.01
C LEU A 160 6.16 -2.29 28.99
N ASP A 161 7.08 -2.49 28.04
CA ASP A 161 8.21 -1.61 27.72
C ASP A 161 8.46 -1.64 26.20
N VAL A 162 7.76 -0.77 25.48
CA VAL A 162 7.79 -0.67 24.00
C VAL A 162 8.50 0.61 23.61
N ARG A 163 9.48 0.50 22.71
CA ARG A 163 10.15 1.64 22.06
C ARG A 163 10.03 1.46 20.57
N GLU A 164 9.45 2.44 19.90
CA GLU A 164 9.20 2.39 18.46
C GLU A 164 9.57 3.72 17.82
N SER A 165 10.20 3.65 16.66
CA SER A 165 10.52 4.78 15.79
C SER A 165 10.31 4.36 14.34
N PRO A 166 9.76 5.24 13.49
CA PRO A 166 9.67 4.91 12.07
C PRO A 166 11.07 4.84 11.45
N GLN A 167 11.29 3.87 10.57
CA GLN A 167 12.54 3.71 9.83
C GLN A 167 12.55 4.50 8.51
N VAL A 168 11.37 4.89 8.00
CA VAL A 168 11.21 5.66 6.76
C VAL A 168 10.57 7.01 7.07
N ALA A 169 11.13 8.10 6.54
CA ALA A 169 10.69 9.46 6.84
C ALA A 169 9.36 9.83 6.15
N LEU A 170 9.22 9.56 4.86
CA LEU A 170 7.99 9.79 4.09
C LEU A 170 7.20 8.49 3.92
N ARG A 171 5.97 8.46 4.44
CA ARG A 171 5.09 7.28 4.42
C ARG A 171 3.76 7.71 3.83
N VAL A 172 3.64 7.59 2.51
CA VAL A 172 2.68 8.38 1.70
C VAL A 172 1.69 7.49 0.96
N LEU A 173 0.41 7.88 0.93
CA LEU A 173 -0.55 7.30 0.00
C LEU A 173 -0.68 8.14 -1.27
N ASN A 174 -0.66 7.47 -2.43
CA ASN A 174 -0.91 8.09 -3.72
C ASN A 174 -2.32 7.74 -4.18
N HIS A 175 -3.18 8.75 -4.36
CA HIS A 175 -4.53 8.57 -4.88
C HIS A 175 -4.55 8.85 -6.38
N TRP A 176 -4.92 7.85 -7.18
CA TRP A 176 -5.07 8.01 -8.64
C TRP A 176 -6.45 8.59 -9.00
N ASP A 177 -6.80 9.66 -8.30
CA ASP A 177 -8.14 10.25 -8.29
C ASP A 177 -8.20 11.42 -9.26
N ASN A 178 -9.09 11.32 -10.24
CA ASN A 178 -9.42 12.41 -11.13
C ASN A 178 -10.34 13.42 -10.43
N LEU A 179 -10.34 14.65 -10.94
CA LEU A 179 -11.14 15.74 -10.35
C LEU A 179 -12.65 15.55 -10.56
N ASP A 180 -13.07 14.68 -11.49
CA ASP A 180 -14.45 14.24 -11.67
C ASP A 180 -14.85 13.09 -10.73
N ARG A 181 -13.96 12.73 -9.79
CA ARG A 181 -14.08 11.64 -8.82
C ARG A 181 -13.99 10.23 -9.40
N TYR A 182 -13.72 10.08 -10.69
CA TYR A 182 -13.27 8.78 -11.21
C TYR A 182 -11.90 8.45 -10.62
N VAL A 183 -11.68 7.18 -10.29
CA VAL A 183 -10.38 6.70 -9.77
C VAL A 183 -9.79 5.77 -10.82
N GLU A 184 -8.66 6.17 -11.40
CA GLU A 184 -7.93 5.33 -12.34
C GLU A 184 -7.42 4.10 -11.58
N ARG A 185 -7.80 2.91 -12.07
CA ARG A 185 -7.55 1.62 -11.38
C ARG A 185 -8.15 1.58 -9.97
N GLY A 186 -9.29 2.25 -9.79
CA GLY A 186 -10.08 2.24 -8.55
C GLY A 186 -11.16 1.17 -8.57
N TYR A 187 -11.18 0.33 -7.52
CA TYR A 187 -12.10 -0.80 -7.39
C TYR A 187 -12.97 -0.71 -6.12
N ALA A 188 -13.05 0.48 -5.52
CA ALA A 188 -13.68 0.74 -4.23
C ALA A 188 -14.67 1.93 -4.28
N GLY A 189 -15.29 2.14 -5.43
CA GLY A 189 -16.16 3.29 -5.72
C GLY A 189 -15.39 4.52 -6.20
N SER A 190 -16.08 5.66 -6.25
CA SER A 190 -15.50 6.96 -6.61
C SER A 190 -14.52 7.48 -5.57
N SER A 191 -13.76 8.52 -5.94
CA SER A 191 -12.87 9.28 -5.05
C SER A 191 -13.59 9.71 -3.76
N LEU A 192 -12.86 9.64 -2.65
CA LEU A 192 -13.28 10.20 -1.37
C LEU A 192 -13.51 11.71 -1.47
N TRP A 193 -12.70 12.41 -2.27
CA TRP A 193 -12.68 13.86 -2.32
C TRP A 193 -13.90 14.38 -3.08
N ASP A 194 -14.91 14.84 -2.34
CA ASP A 194 -16.05 15.52 -2.94
C ASP A 194 -15.69 16.96 -3.29
N TRP A 195 -14.99 17.13 -4.41
CA TRP A 195 -14.55 18.43 -4.91
C TRP A 195 -15.70 19.40 -5.14
N GLN A 196 -16.92 18.94 -5.43
CA GLN A 196 -18.05 19.83 -5.69
C GLN A 196 -18.45 20.59 -4.42
N THR A 197 -18.47 19.89 -3.29
CA THR A 197 -18.96 20.42 -2.00
C THR A 197 -17.87 21.06 -1.14
N LEU A 198 -16.61 20.72 -1.37
CA LEU A 198 -15.47 21.38 -0.72
C LEU A 198 -15.32 22.84 -1.19
N PRO A 199 -14.83 23.76 -0.33
CA PRO A 199 -14.45 23.57 1.06
C PRO A 199 -15.60 23.69 2.08
N GLN A 200 -16.83 23.98 1.64
CA GLN A 200 -17.96 24.30 2.52
C GLN A 200 -18.45 23.10 3.32
N TRP A 201 -18.56 21.94 2.68
CA TRP A 201 -18.87 20.68 3.36
C TRP A 201 -17.60 19.89 3.62
N ARG A 202 -17.34 19.61 4.90
CA ARG A 202 -16.22 18.79 5.37
C ARG A 202 -16.80 17.46 5.84
N ASP A 203 -16.90 16.50 4.94
CA ASP A 203 -17.43 15.17 5.24
C ASP A 203 -16.65 14.54 6.43
N PRO A 204 -17.33 14.06 7.49
CA PRO A 204 -16.68 13.38 8.62
C PRO A 204 -15.77 12.22 8.20
N ARG A 205 -16.02 11.59 7.05
CA ARG A 205 -15.15 10.55 6.46
C ARG A 205 -13.72 11.04 6.23
N TYR A 206 -13.49 12.33 5.99
CA TYR A 206 -12.14 12.87 5.86
C TYR A 206 -11.35 12.75 7.17
N THR A 207 -12.00 12.97 8.32
CA THR A 207 -11.40 12.74 9.62
C THR A 207 -11.17 11.25 9.88
N ASP A 208 -12.10 10.38 9.48
CA ASP A 208 -11.93 8.93 9.63
C ASP A 208 -10.80 8.37 8.74
N TYR A 209 -10.62 8.92 7.53
CA TYR A 209 -9.46 8.66 6.68
C TYR A 209 -8.15 9.07 7.38
N ALA A 210 -8.11 10.25 7.99
CA ALA A 210 -6.94 10.72 8.71
C ALA A 210 -6.62 9.84 9.94
N ARG A 211 -7.65 9.42 10.69
CA ARG A 211 -7.52 8.48 11.81
C ARG A 211 -6.93 7.14 11.37
N ALA A 212 -7.46 6.56 10.29
CA ALA A 212 -6.98 5.27 9.77
C ALA A 212 -5.50 5.33 9.37
N ASN A 213 -5.11 6.37 8.64
CA ASN A 213 -3.71 6.56 8.24
C ASN A 213 -2.77 6.80 9.43
N ALA A 214 -3.15 7.69 10.36
CA ALA A 214 -2.34 7.97 11.55
C ALA A 214 -2.20 6.75 12.47
N SER A 215 -3.20 5.85 12.50
CA SER A 215 -3.10 4.60 13.26
C SER A 215 -2.00 3.65 12.78
N LEU A 216 -1.53 3.85 11.54
CA LEU A 216 -0.42 3.11 10.94
C LEU A 216 0.86 3.96 10.84
N GLY A 217 0.81 5.23 11.24
CA GLY A 217 1.90 6.19 11.10
C GLY A 217 2.08 6.74 9.68
N ILE A 218 1.14 6.55 8.76
CA ILE A 218 1.16 7.20 7.43
C ILE A 218 1.07 8.71 7.65
N ASN A 219 2.00 9.47 7.07
CA ASN A 219 2.19 10.91 7.36
C ASN A 219 2.06 11.80 6.11
N GLY A 220 1.68 11.24 4.97
CA GLY A 220 1.44 12.01 3.75
C GLY A 220 0.37 11.41 2.85
N THR A 221 -0.27 12.27 2.05
CA THR A 221 -1.22 11.85 1.02
C THR A 221 -1.12 12.74 -0.21
N VAL A 222 -0.98 12.15 -1.39
CA VAL A 222 -1.13 12.82 -2.69
C VAL A 222 -2.59 12.70 -3.10
N LEU A 223 -3.29 13.83 -3.28
CA LEU A 223 -4.75 13.85 -3.41
C LEU A 223 -5.28 13.54 -4.82
N ASN A 224 -4.44 13.64 -5.84
CA ASN A 224 -4.89 13.61 -7.23
C ASN A 224 -4.00 12.72 -8.09
N ASN A 225 -4.57 12.29 -9.22
CA ASN A 225 -3.95 11.37 -10.14
C ASN A 225 -2.59 11.85 -10.67
N VAL A 226 -1.67 10.89 -10.83
CA VAL A 226 -0.35 11.07 -11.47
C VAL A 226 -0.47 11.44 -12.94
N ASN A 227 -1.55 11.01 -13.62
CA ASN A 227 -1.97 11.57 -14.90
C ASN A 227 -2.63 12.94 -14.65
N ALA A 228 -1.80 13.88 -14.20
CA ALA A 228 -2.25 15.09 -13.52
C ALA A 228 -2.97 16.07 -14.46
N SER A 229 -4.03 16.69 -13.95
CA SER A 229 -4.66 17.88 -14.53
C SER A 229 -4.04 19.14 -13.92
N ALA A 230 -3.70 20.14 -14.75
CA ALA A 230 -3.22 21.43 -14.25
C ALA A 230 -4.26 22.11 -13.35
N LEU A 231 -5.56 21.87 -13.55
CA LEU A 231 -6.65 22.45 -12.75
C LEU A 231 -6.52 22.18 -11.25
N SER A 232 -5.85 21.09 -10.85
CA SER A 232 -5.53 20.80 -9.44
C SER A 232 -4.71 21.91 -8.75
N LEU A 233 -3.97 22.71 -9.54
CA LEU A 233 -3.15 23.84 -9.08
C LEU A 233 -3.85 25.21 -9.25
N SER A 234 -5.13 25.22 -9.64
CA SER A 234 -5.93 26.45 -9.75
C SER A 234 -6.35 26.95 -8.36
N PRO A 235 -6.60 28.27 -8.18
CA PRO A 235 -7.00 28.82 -6.89
C PRO A 235 -8.21 28.13 -6.25
N ALA A 236 -9.18 27.70 -7.06
CA ALA A 236 -10.39 27.04 -6.60
C ALA A 236 -10.11 25.64 -6.02
N TYR A 237 -9.25 24.85 -6.66
CA TYR A 237 -8.87 23.53 -6.15
C TYR A 237 -7.89 23.62 -4.98
N LEU A 238 -6.99 24.62 -4.96
CA LEU A 238 -6.12 24.86 -3.81
C LEU A 238 -6.91 25.19 -2.54
N ALA A 239 -8.03 25.93 -2.64
CA ALA A 239 -8.92 26.16 -1.51
C ALA A 239 -9.57 24.86 -0.98
N LYS A 240 -9.89 23.92 -1.87
CA LYS A 240 -10.44 22.60 -1.51
C LYS A 240 -9.40 21.70 -0.87
N ALA A 241 -8.18 21.67 -1.44
CA ALA A 241 -7.04 20.95 -0.88
C ALA A 241 -6.65 21.49 0.51
N ALA A 242 -6.73 22.81 0.73
CA ALA A 242 -6.49 23.41 2.04
C ALA A 242 -7.50 22.95 3.10
N ALA A 243 -8.78 22.82 2.75
CA ALA A 243 -9.78 22.29 3.66
C ALA A 243 -9.52 20.82 4.06
N LEU A 244 -9.00 20.01 3.15
CA LEU A 244 -8.55 18.64 3.47
C LEU A 244 -7.29 18.66 4.35
N ALA A 245 -6.29 19.50 4.02
CA ALA A 245 -5.09 19.67 4.82
C ALA A 245 -5.39 20.08 6.28
N ASP A 246 -6.38 20.97 6.48
CA ASP A 246 -6.84 21.36 7.82
C ASP A 246 -7.36 20.19 8.66
N LEU A 247 -8.06 19.24 8.03
CA LEU A 247 -8.61 18.05 8.70
C LEU A 247 -7.53 17.00 8.98
N PHE A 248 -6.48 16.97 8.16
CA PHE A 248 -5.42 15.97 8.21
C PHE A 248 -4.27 16.37 9.15
N ARG A 249 -4.01 17.68 9.29
CA ARG A 249 -2.93 18.23 10.12
C ARG A 249 -2.97 17.80 11.59
N PRO A 250 -4.12 17.72 12.29
CA PRO A 250 -4.18 17.20 13.66
C PRO A 250 -3.75 15.73 13.79
N TYR A 251 -3.70 15.00 12.68
CA TYR A 251 -3.30 13.59 12.62
C TYR A 251 -1.88 13.40 12.08
N GLY A 252 -1.13 14.48 11.85
CA GLY A 252 0.26 14.42 11.39
C GLY A 252 0.41 14.12 9.90
N ILE A 253 -0.66 14.29 9.11
CA ILE A 253 -0.66 13.96 7.68
C ILE A 253 -0.54 15.24 6.86
N ARG A 254 0.52 15.33 6.05
CA ARG A 254 0.73 16.41 5.09
C ARG A 254 0.04 16.12 3.76
N VAL A 255 -0.45 17.16 3.11
CA VAL A 255 -1.02 17.09 1.75
C VAL A 255 0.07 17.33 0.72
N TYR A 256 0.05 16.52 -0.33
CA TYR A 256 0.85 16.61 -1.55
C TYR A 256 -0.09 16.65 -2.76
N LEU A 257 0.41 17.15 -3.89
CA LEU A 257 -0.32 17.13 -5.16
C LEU A 257 0.53 16.53 -6.26
N SER A 258 -0.08 15.77 -7.17
CA SER A 258 0.54 15.42 -8.43
C SER A 258 0.56 16.66 -9.33
N ALA A 259 1.76 17.12 -9.67
CA ALA A 259 1.97 18.31 -10.48
C ALA A 259 1.99 17.97 -11.96
N ARG A 260 1.19 18.68 -12.76
CA ARG A 260 1.28 18.62 -14.22
C ARG A 260 2.43 19.50 -14.69
N PHE A 261 3.44 18.92 -15.34
CA PHE A 261 4.66 19.64 -15.73
C PHE A 261 4.39 20.83 -16.67
N SER A 262 3.41 20.70 -17.58
CA SER A 262 2.96 21.73 -18.52
C SER A 262 2.01 22.78 -17.93
N ALA A 263 1.74 22.77 -16.62
CA ALA A 263 0.86 23.75 -15.98
C ALA A 263 1.22 25.24 -16.24
N PRO A 264 2.50 25.65 -16.42
CA PRO A 264 2.84 27.03 -16.83
C PRO A 264 2.17 27.45 -18.15
N ILE A 265 1.94 26.52 -19.08
CA ILE A 265 1.23 26.79 -20.34
C ILE A 265 -0.27 26.89 -20.06
N GLU A 266 -0.84 25.86 -19.45
CA GLU A 266 -2.31 25.72 -19.28
C GLU A 266 -2.93 26.73 -18.32
N LEU A 267 -2.22 27.08 -17.24
CA LEU A 267 -2.70 28.03 -16.23
C LEU A 267 -1.95 29.36 -16.24
N GLY A 268 -0.70 29.37 -16.68
CA GLY A 268 0.13 30.58 -16.74
C GLY A 268 0.08 31.32 -18.07
N GLY A 269 -0.40 30.69 -19.14
CA GLY A 269 -0.41 31.28 -20.48
C GLY A 269 0.99 31.44 -21.09
N LEU A 270 2.01 30.76 -20.56
CA LEU A 270 3.35 30.77 -21.14
C LEU A 270 3.38 29.96 -22.45
N ALA A 271 4.29 30.31 -23.35
CA ALA A 271 4.48 29.60 -24.61
C ALA A 271 5.26 28.27 -24.45
N THR A 272 5.85 28.02 -23.28
CA THR A 272 6.73 26.88 -23.01
C THR A 272 6.61 26.40 -21.56
N ALA A 273 7.05 25.18 -21.30
CA ALA A 273 7.31 24.65 -19.96
C ALA A 273 8.75 24.14 -19.81
N ASP A 274 9.71 24.65 -20.62
CA ASP A 274 11.14 24.35 -20.47
C ASP A 274 11.61 24.72 -19.06
N PRO A 275 12.13 23.78 -18.26
CA PRO A 275 12.54 24.04 -16.88
C PRO A 275 13.67 25.05 -16.72
N LEU A 276 14.43 25.34 -17.80
CA LEU A 276 15.49 26.35 -17.78
C LEU A 276 15.00 27.75 -18.19
N ASP A 277 13.77 27.88 -18.69
CA ASP A 277 13.20 29.17 -19.07
C ASP A 277 12.95 30.04 -17.81
N PRO A 278 13.46 31.29 -17.75
CA PRO A 278 13.29 32.15 -16.58
C PRO A 278 11.84 32.46 -16.20
N ALA A 279 10.92 32.53 -17.16
CA ALA A 279 9.50 32.74 -16.92
C ALA A 279 8.84 31.49 -16.32
N VAL A 280 9.21 30.29 -16.78
CA VAL A 280 8.75 29.02 -16.21
C VAL A 280 9.23 28.87 -14.76
N ARG A 281 10.49 29.17 -14.49
CA ARG A 281 11.06 29.17 -13.12
C ARG A 281 10.35 30.13 -12.19
N ARG A 282 10.01 31.33 -12.68
CA ARG A 282 9.23 32.32 -11.92
C ARG A 282 7.83 31.82 -11.65
N TRP A 283 7.14 31.29 -12.66
CA TRP A 283 5.77 30.78 -12.52
C TRP A 283 5.67 29.70 -11.44
N TRP A 284 6.59 28.73 -11.43
CA TRP A 284 6.60 27.68 -10.40
C TRP A 284 6.89 28.23 -9.00
N ARG A 285 7.78 29.21 -8.87
CA ARG A 285 8.02 29.88 -7.58
C ARG A 285 6.75 30.56 -7.07
N ASP A 286 6.13 31.38 -7.91
CA ASP A 286 4.91 32.12 -7.56
C ASP A 286 3.75 31.15 -7.23
N LYS A 287 3.66 30.02 -7.96
CA LYS A 287 2.67 28.97 -7.69
C LYS A 287 2.92 28.27 -6.35
N VAL A 288 4.18 27.97 -6.01
CA VAL A 288 4.53 27.37 -4.73
C VAL A 288 4.25 28.34 -3.58
N ASP A 289 4.57 29.63 -3.74
CA ASP A 289 4.21 30.67 -2.77
C ASP A 289 2.70 30.74 -2.56
N GLU A 290 1.92 30.67 -3.64
CA GLU A 290 0.46 30.63 -3.60
C GLU A 290 -0.08 29.42 -2.81
N ILE A 291 0.53 28.24 -3.00
CA ILE A 291 0.16 27.01 -2.30
C ILE A 291 0.48 27.13 -0.81
N HIS A 292 1.69 27.54 -0.45
CA HIS A 292 2.10 27.66 0.96
C HIS A 292 1.35 28.77 1.71
N ALA A 293 0.90 29.83 1.02
CA ALA A 293 0.00 30.81 1.62
C ALA A 293 -1.34 30.22 2.08
N ARG A 294 -1.80 29.13 1.44
CA ARG A 294 -3.05 28.43 1.78
C ARG A 294 -2.83 27.18 2.64
N ILE A 295 -1.72 26.49 2.42
CA ILE A 295 -1.35 25.23 3.07
C ILE A 295 0.10 25.39 3.58
N PRO A 296 0.32 26.03 4.73
CA PRO A 296 1.67 26.38 5.20
C PRO A 296 2.61 25.19 5.33
N ASP A 297 2.06 24.02 5.66
CA ASP A 297 2.74 22.74 5.84
C ASP A 297 2.58 21.79 4.63
N PHE A 298 2.33 22.33 3.44
CA PHE A 298 2.28 21.56 2.20
C PHE A 298 3.55 20.70 2.04
N GLY A 299 3.35 19.43 1.69
CA GLY A 299 4.43 18.46 1.64
C GLY A 299 5.31 18.59 0.39
N GLY A 300 4.72 18.98 -0.74
CA GLY A 300 5.39 19.10 -2.02
C GLY A 300 4.68 18.34 -3.14
N PHE A 301 5.42 17.94 -4.17
CA PHE A 301 4.85 17.40 -5.41
C PHE A 301 5.20 15.95 -5.67
N LEU A 302 4.25 15.21 -6.26
CA LEU A 302 4.50 13.97 -7.01
C LEU A 302 4.51 14.27 -8.50
N VAL A 303 5.43 13.68 -9.27
CA VAL A 303 5.54 13.96 -10.72
C VAL A 303 5.65 12.68 -11.53
N LYS A 304 4.74 12.50 -12.50
CA LYS A 304 4.88 11.58 -13.64
C LYS A 304 5.14 12.44 -14.88
N ALA A 305 6.31 12.28 -15.48
CA ALA A 305 6.76 13.10 -16.60
C ALA A 305 7.41 12.23 -17.68
N ASN A 306 7.20 12.58 -18.96
CA ASN A 306 7.68 11.82 -20.13
C ASN A 306 7.35 10.32 -20.12
N SER A 307 6.19 9.96 -19.55
CA SER A 307 5.70 8.57 -19.52
C SER A 307 4.25 8.53 -19.96
N GLU A 308 3.91 7.62 -20.88
CA GLU A 308 2.54 7.36 -21.34
C GLU A 308 1.81 8.63 -21.80
N GLY A 309 2.51 9.50 -22.53
CA GLY A 309 1.96 10.74 -23.06
C GLY A 309 1.87 11.90 -22.05
N GLN A 310 2.32 11.72 -20.81
CA GLN A 310 2.42 12.83 -19.86
C GLN A 310 3.60 13.77 -20.22
N PRO A 311 3.39 15.09 -20.17
CA PRO A 311 4.40 16.08 -20.53
C PRO A 311 5.57 16.06 -19.55
N GLY A 312 6.75 16.48 -20.01
CA GLY A 312 7.93 16.50 -19.15
C GLY A 312 9.16 17.17 -19.77
N PRO A 313 10.28 17.23 -19.01
CA PRO A 313 11.48 17.94 -19.44
C PRO A 313 12.07 17.47 -20.78
N GLN A 314 11.93 16.20 -21.15
CA GLN A 314 12.48 15.68 -22.40
C GLN A 314 11.81 16.29 -23.64
N ASP A 315 10.58 16.81 -23.52
CA ASP A 315 9.88 17.52 -24.60
C ASP A 315 10.61 18.82 -25.00
N TYR A 316 11.50 19.29 -24.12
CA TYR A 316 12.32 20.50 -24.27
C TYR A 316 13.81 20.18 -24.38
N GLY A 317 14.18 18.91 -24.60
CA GLY A 317 15.58 18.47 -24.66
C GLY A 317 16.32 18.58 -23.31
N ARG A 318 15.59 18.46 -22.19
CA ARG A 318 16.15 18.54 -20.82
C ARG A 318 16.11 17.18 -20.13
N SER A 319 16.95 17.03 -19.10
CA SER A 319 16.99 15.81 -18.28
C SER A 319 15.86 15.78 -17.24
N HIS A 320 15.58 14.59 -16.69
CA HIS A 320 14.71 14.46 -15.52
C HIS A 320 15.24 15.24 -14.32
N ALA A 321 16.56 15.35 -14.16
CA ALA A 321 17.17 16.16 -13.11
C ALA A 321 16.85 17.65 -13.28
N ASP A 322 16.92 18.20 -14.50
CA ASP A 322 16.55 19.60 -14.76
C ASP A 322 15.09 19.89 -14.38
N GLY A 323 14.18 19.00 -14.81
CA GLY A 323 12.74 19.12 -14.50
C GLY A 323 12.45 18.98 -13.00
N ALA A 324 13.08 18.03 -12.31
CA ALA A 324 12.90 17.84 -10.88
C ALA A 324 13.48 19.02 -10.09
N ASN A 325 14.66 19.49 -10.47
CA ASN A 325 15.38 20.56 -9.78
C ASN A 325 14.68 21.91 -9.89
N LEU A 326 13.98 22.19 -11.00
CA LEU A 326 13.06 23.34 -11.12
C LEU A 326 12.06 23.39 -9.95
N LEU A 327 11.34 22.28 -9.73
CA LEU A 327 10.30 22.20 -8.71
C LEU A 327 10.91 22.18 -7.30
N ALA A 328 12.05 21.50 -7.15
CA ALA A 328 12.77 21.39 -5.90
C ALA A 328 13.29 22.76 -5.42
N GLU A 329 13.82 23.58 -6.33
CA GLU A 329 14.25 24.95 -6.04
C GLU A 329 13.08 25.86 -5.62
N ALA A 330 11.90 25.70 -6.23
CA ALA A 330 10.70 26.43 -5.84
C ALA A 330 10.20 26.03 -4.43
N LEU A 331 10.29 24.75 -4.08
CA LEU A 331 9.86 24.20 -2.78
C LEU A 331 10.87 24.37 -1.63
N ALA A 332 12.14 24.63 -1.95
CA ALA A 332 13.23 24.68 -0.97
C ALA A 332 12.99 25.68 0.20
N PRO A 333 12.46 26.90 -0.02
CA PRO A 333 12.18 27.85 1.08
C PRO A 333 11.21 27.32 2.14
N TYR A 334 10.42 26.30 1.79
CA TYR A 334 9.36 25.74 2.64
C TYR A 334 9.68 24.32 3.14
N ASN A 335 10.88 23.80 2.86
CA ASN A 335 11.26 22.41 3.14
C ASN A 335 10.33 21.38 2.45
N GLY A 336 9.76 21.74 1.30
CA GLY A 336 8.94 20.83 0.49
C GLY A 336 9.78 19.84 -0.31
N VAL A 337 9.20 18.69 -0.67
CA VAL A 337 9.88 17.59 -1.37
C VAL A 337 9.29 17.37 -2.76
N VAL A 338 10.13 16.99 -3.72
CA VAL A 338 9.71 16.48 -5.03
C VAL A 338 9.89 14.97 -5.07
N MET A 339 8.79 14.24 -5.16
CA MET A 339 8.75 12.81 -5.43
C MET A 339 8.69 12.62 -6.95
N TRP A 340 9.81 12.29 -7.58
CA TRP A 340 9.91 12.19 -9.04
C TRP A 340 9.85 10.72 -9.48
N ARG A 341 8.79 10.31 -10.20
CA ARG A 341 8.61 8.89 -10.55
C ARG A 341 9.60 8.45 -11.62
N ALA A 342 10.25 7.31 -11.38
CA ALA A 342 11.13 6.62 -12.33
C ALA A 342 10.38 5.69 -13.30
N PHE A 343 9.05 5.65 -13.25
CA PHE A 343 8.23 4.92 -14.20
C PHE A 343 8.22 5.66 -15.55
N VAL A 344 9.27 5.45 -16.33
CA VAL A 344 9.52 6.07 -17.64
C VAL A 344 9.96 4.97 -18.60
N TYR A 345 9.30 4.93 -19.77
CA TYR A 345 9.64 4.01 -20.85
C TYR A 345 9.04 4.49 -22.18
N SER A 346 9.80 4.34 -23.26
CA SER A 346 9.45 4.75 -24.62
C SER A 346 9.63 3.59 -25.61
N HIS A 347 8.62 3.39 -26.45
CA HIS A 347 8.69 2.44 -27.58
C HIS A 347 9.53 2.97 -28.74
N GLN A 348 9.92 4.26 -28.71
CA GLN A 348 10.83 4.84 -29.70
C GLN A 348 12.28 4.41 -29.45
N VAL A 349 12.60 3.96 -28.24
CA VAL A 349 13.89 3.39 -27.88
C VAL A 349 13.80 1.88 -28.13
N PRO A 350 14.59 1.28 -29.04
CA PRO A 350 14.55 -0.15 -29.34
C PRO A 350 15.29 -0.96 -28.25
N GLU A 351 14.93 -0.75 -27.00
CA GLU A 351 15.46 -1.41 -25.81
C GLU A 351 14.35 -2.20 -25.09
N ASP A 352 14.70 -3.32 -24.45
CA ASP A 352 13.80 -4.05 -23.55
C ASP A 352 13.20 -3.10 -22.50
N ARG A 353 11.86 -3.08 -22.39
CA ARG A 353 11.15 -2.20 -21.45
C ARG A 353 11.66 -2.34 -20.02
N ALA A 354 12.06 -3.54 -19.59
CA ALA A 354 12.60 -3.78 -18.25
C ALA A 354 13.89 -2.98 -17.93
N LYS A 355 14.61 -2.52 -18.97
CA LYS A 355 15.89 -1.83 -18.80
C LYS A 355 15.76 -0.32 -18.70
N GLN A 356 14.69 0.24 -19.27
CA GLN A 356 14.67 1.66 -19.64
C GLN A 356 14.73 2.59 -18.42
N ALA A 357 13.97 2.32 -17.35
CA ALA A 357 14.03 3.14 -16.14
C ALA A 357 15.44 3.18 -15.52
N TYR A 358 16.17 2.07 -15.54
CA TYR A 358 17.57 2.05 -15.11
C TYR A 358 18.45 2.90 -16.05
N SER A 359 18.33 2.69 -17.36
CA SER A 359 19.10 3.42 -18.38
C SER A 359 18.89 4.95 -18.30
N GLU A 360 17.67 5.39 -18.01
CA GLU A 360 17.31 6.81 -17.92
C GLU A 360 17.84 7.49 -16.64
N PHE A 361 17.86 6.78 -15.50
CA PHE A 361 18.11 7.42 -14.20
C PHE A 361 19.50 7.23 -13.63
N VAL A 362 20.19 6.11 -13.91
CA VAL A 362 21.51 5.84 -13.28
C VAL A 362 22.56 6.88 -13.66
N GLY A 363 22.53 7.37 -14.90
CA GLY A 363 23.42 8.45 -15.35
C GLY A 363 23.17 9.80 -14.66
N LEU A 364 22.04 9.96 -13.97
CA LEU A 364 21.64 11.18 -13.26
C LEU A 364 21.94 11.11 -11.75
N ASP A 365 22.55 10.03 -11.25
CA ASP A 365 22.86 9.91 -9.84
C ASP A 365 23.75 11.06 -9.34
N GLY A 366 23.25 11.83 -8.36
CA GLY A 366 23.92 12.99 -7.78
C GLY A 366 23.62 14.32 -8.47
N ALA A 367 22.85 14.32 -9.56
CA ALA A 367 22.42 15.54 -10.26
C ALA A 367 21.15 16.17 -9.64
N PHE A 368 20.40 15.42 -8.83
CA PHE A 368 19.17 15.88 -8.20
C PHE A 368 19.45 16.76 -6.96
N ARG A 369 18.60 17.76 -6.71
CA ARG A 369 18.67 18.60 -5.49
C ARG A 369 18.37 17.77 -4.22
N PRO A 370 18.86 18.19 -3.03
CA PRO A 370 18.72 17.42 -1.80
C PRO A 370 17.28 17.14 -1.35
N ASN A 371 16.30 17.92 -1.80
CA ASN A 371 14.87 17.73 -1.53
C ASN A 371 14.11 17.04 -2.69
N VAL A 372 14.83 16.38 -3.60
CA VAL A 372 14.26 15.45 -4.58
C VAL A 372 14.48 14.02 -4.11
N ILE A 373 13.47 13.19 -4.26
CA ILE A 373 13.54 11.74 -4.07
C ILE A 373 12.96 11.04 -5.29
N VAL A 374 13.68 10.06 -5.84
CA VAL A 374 13.25 9.33 -7.03
C VAL A 374 12.36 8.17 -6.62
N GLN A 375 11.11 8.18 -7.07
CA GLN A 375 10.09 7.19 -6.72
C GLN A 375 10.07 6.03 -7.71
N VAL A 376 10.47 4.85 -7.24
CA VAL A 376 10.73 3.66 -8.05
C VAL A 376 9.75 2.55 -7.68
N LYS A 377 9.07 1.96 -8.68
CA LYS A 377 8.19 0.79 -8.45
C LYS A 377 8.99 -0.39 -7.91
N ASN A 378 8.34 -1.33 -7.24
CA ASN A 378 8.99 -2.51 -6.69
C ASN A 378 9.68 -3.41 -7.72
N GLY A 379 9.21 -3.40 -8.97
CA GLY A 379 9.81 -4.09 -10.10
C GLY A 379 9.91 -3.21 -11.34
N PRO A 380 10.66 -3.63 -12.37
CA PRO A 380 10.99 -2.82 -13.54
C PRO A 380 9.90 -2.75 -14.61
N ILE A 381 8.78 -3.47 -14.47
CA ILE A 381 7.68 -3.44 -15.43
C ILE A 381 6.52 -2.61 -14.89
N ASP A 382 5.57 -3.22 -14.18
CA ASP A 382 4.32 -2.57 -13.80
C ASP A 382 3.50 -3.42 -12.84
N PHE A 383 3.94 -3.50 -11.57
CA PHE A 383 3.17 -4.08 -10.48
C PHE A 383 2.60 -5.50 -10.73
N GLN A 384 3.28 -6.30 -11.56
CA GLN A 384 2.81 -7.63 -11.91
C GLN A 384 2.77 -8.55 -10.68
N PRO A 385 1.99 -9.65 -10.69
CA PRO A 385 1.83 -10.54 -9.53
C PRO A 385 3.15 -10.98 -8.87
N ARG A 386 4.20 -11.13 -9.67
CA ARG A 386 5.60 -11.21 -9.24
C ARG A 386 6.51 -10.57 -10.28
N GLU A 387 7.47 -9.78 -9.81
CA GLU A 387 8.59 -9.23 -10.58
C GLU A 387 9.89 -9.41 -9.78
N PRO A 388 11.07 -9.49 -10.42
CA PRO A 388 12.31 -9.25 -9.69
C PRO A 388 12.31 -7.82 -9.12
N PHE A 389 13.06 -7.60 -8.04
CA PHE A 389 13.20 -6.24 -7.49
C PHE A 389 13.79 -5.29 -8.54
N HIS A 390 13.37 -4.03 -8.54
CA HIS A 390 13.84 -3.06 -9.53
C HIS A 390 15.36 -2.81 -9.38
N PRO A 391 16.18 -2.91 -10.45
CA PRO A 391 17.64 -2.77 -10.38
C PRO A 391 18.13 -1.35 -10.05
N LEU A 392 17.23 -0.36 -9.90
CA LEU A 392 17.62 0.98 -9.43
C LEU A 392 17.98 0.96 -7.94
N PHE A 393 17.38 0.07 -7.15
CA PHE A 393 17.70 -0.04 -5.73
C PHE A 393 19.16 -0.48 -5.55
N GLY A 394 19.97 0.41 -4.99
CA GLY A 394 21.42 0.27 -4.82
C GLY A 394 22.27 0.86 -5.95
N ALA A 395 21.67 1.24 -7.09
CA ALA A 395 22.41 1.75 -8.26
C ALA A 395 22.57 3.28 -8.29
N MET A 396 21.92 4.03 -7.37
CA MET A 396 21.98 5.49 -7.30
C MET A 396 22.38 5.97 -5.89
N PRO A 397 23.61 5.69 -5.42
CA PRO A 397 23.98 5.92 -4.02
C PRO A 397 24.13 7.39 -3.59
N ARG A 398 24.02 8.35 -4.52
CA ARG A 398 24.09 9.79 -4.23
C ARG A 398 22.72 10.47 -4.35
N THR A 399 21.67 9.71 -4.67
CA THR A 399 20.30 10.19 -4.86
C THR A 399 19.37 9.32 -4.04
N PRO A 400 18.57 9.88 -3.13
CA PRO A 400 17.64 9.06 -2.36
C PRO A 400 16.58 8.45 -3.29
N LEU A 401 16.31 7.16 -3.07
CA LEU A 401 15.26 6.41 -3.75
C LEU A 401 14.12 6.14 -2.76
N MET A 402 12.88 6.30 -3.21
CA MET A 402 11.70 5.83 -2.50
C MET A 402 11.02 4.70 -3.25
N MET A 403 10.46 3.75 -2.51
CA MET A 403 9.70 2.64 -3.07
C MET A 403 8.27 3.09 -3.41
N GLU A 404 7.74 2.67 -4.56
CA GLU A 404 6.32 2.73 -4.91
C GLU A 404 5.74 1.31 -4.95
N LEU A 405 4.71 1.07 -4.14
CA LEU A 405 3.94 -0.17 -4.10
C LEU A 405 2.53 0.07 -4.61
N GLN A 406 1.92 -0.92 -5.25
CA GLN A 406 0.50 -0.89 -5.56
C GLN A 406 -0.29 -1.55 -4.42
N ILE A 407 -1.23 -0.81 -3.79
CA ILE A 407 -2.19 -1.38 -2.84
C ILE A 407 -3.48 -1.75 -3.59
N THR A 408 -3.92 -0.89 -4.52
CA THR A 408 -5.00 -1.24 -5.44
C THR A 408 -4.55 -2.39 -6.34
N LYS A 409 -5.43 -3.37 -6.57
CA LYS A 409 -5.07 -4.62 -7.24
C LYS A 409 -5.40 -4.58 -8.72
N GLU A 410 -4.75 -3.69 -9.47
CA GLU A 410 -4.92 -3.60 -10.91
C GLU A 410 -4.66 -4.93 -11.62
N TYR A 411 -3.61 -5.63 -11.21
CA TYR A 411 -3.16 -6.86 -11.84
C TYR A 411 -3.53 -8.13 -11.06
N LEU A 412 -4.33 -8.00 -10.01
CA LEU A 412 -4.53 -9.02 -8.98
C LEU A 412 -6.01 -9.22 -8.64
N GLY A 413 -6.89 -9.04 -9.64
CA GLY A 413 -8.32 -9.38 -9.57
C GLY A 413 -9.17 -8.38 -8.78
N PHE A 414 -8.80 -7.09 -8.82
CA PHE A 414 -9.61 -5.97 -8.35
C PHE A 414 -10.13 -6.18 -6.91
N ALA A 415 -11.37 -5.82 -6.60
CA ALA A 415 -11.92 -6.00 -5.26
C ALA A 415 -12.40 -7.43 -4.93
N THR A 416 -12.49 -8.33 -5.91
CA THR A 416 -13.13 -9.65 -5.74
C THR A 416 -12.16 -10.77 -5.40
N HIS A 417 -10.87 -10.63 -5.73
CA HIS A 417 -9.86 -11.65 -5.41
C HIS A 417 -9.21 -11.41 -4.05
N LEU A 418 -9.20 -12.39 -3.16
CA LEU A 418 -8.37 -12.34 -1.97
C LEU A 418 -6.91 -12.50 -2.39
N VAL A 419 -6.13 -11.43 -2.26
CA VAL A 419 -4.67 -11.39 -2.49
C VAL A 419 -4.03 -10.49 -1.44
N TYR A 420 -3.33 -11.09 -0.49
CA TYR A 420 -2.62 -10.38 0.58
C TYR A 420 -1.22 -9.97 0.14
N LEU A 421 -1.02 -8.67 -0.04
CA LEU A 421 0.14 -8.08 -0.70
C LEU A 421 1.37 -7.95 0.19
N ALA A 422 1.26 -8.11 1.52
CA ALA A 422 2.43 -8.00 2.38
C ALA A 422 3.51 -9.05 2.06
N THR A 423 3.11 -10.23 1.55
CA THR A 423 4.06 -11.25 1.08
C THR A 423 4.83 -10.81 -0.17
N LEU A 424 4.25 -9.94 -1.01
CA LEU A 424 4.95 -9.29 -2.12
C LEU A 424 5.90 -8.23 -1.61
N TYR A 425 5.42 -7.40 -0.70
CA TYR A 425 6.21 -6.29 -0.15
C TYR A 425 7.43 -6.81 0.60
N GLU A 426 7.25 -7.83 1.45
CA GLU A 426 8.33 -8.49 2.18
C GLU A 426 9.35 -9.14 1.23
N GLU A 427 8.89 -9.86 0.19
CA GLU A 427 9.77 -10.49 -0.82
C GLU A 427 10.70 -9.46 -1.48
N VAL A 428 10.19 -8.29 -1.85
CA VAL A 428 10.99 -7.24 -2.49
C VAL A 428 11.86 -6.50 -1.47
N LEU A 429 11.32 -6.09 -0.33
CA LEU A 429 12.05 -5.33 0.68
C LEU A 429 13.23 -6.13 1.26
N GLN A 430 13.09 -7.45 1.38
CA GLN A 430 14.16 -8.33 1.87
C GLN A 430 15.14 -8.77 0.78
N ALA A 431 14.91 -8.44 -0.50
CA ALA A 431 15.81 -8.82 -1.57
C ALA A 431 17.18 -8.15 -1.38
N ASP A 432 18.26 -8.94 -1.38
CA ASP A 432 19.63 -8.43 -1.28
C ASP A 432 20.11 -7.93 -2.65
N THR A 433 20.39 -6.63 -2.72
CA THR A 433 20.90 -6.00 -3.94
C THR A 433 22.38 -6.28 -4.15
N HIS A 434 23.11 -6.66 -3.10
CA HIS A 434 24.57 -6.74 -3.04
C HIS A 434 25.32 -5.43 -3.36
N ALA A 435 24.64 -4.27 -3.36
CA ALA A 435 25.22 -2.98 -3.73
C ALA A 435 26.46 -2.59 -2.91
N ARG A 436 26.48 -2.93 -1.61
CA ARG A 436 27.63 -2.78 -0.71
C ARG A 436 28.01 -4.11 -0.05
N GLY A 437 27.96 -5.20 -0.82
CA GLY A 437 28.17 -6.56 -0.32
C GLY A 437 26.89 -7.18 0.25
N GLU A 438 27.01 -8.38 0.82
CA GLU A 438 25.89 -9.12 1.43
C GLU A 438 25.20 -8.29 2.54
N GLY A 439 23.88 -8.43 2.64
CA GLY A 439 23.04 -7.67 3.55
C GLY A 439 22.65 -6.28 3.03
N SER A 440 22.85 -5.98 1.74
CA SER A 440 22.45 -4.72 1.10
C SER A 440 21.00 -4.79 0.63
N THR A 441 20.06 -5.02 1.54
CA THR A 441 18.65 -5.23 1.16
C THR A 441 17.99 -3.98 0.59
N VAL A 442 16.97 -4.16 -0.26
CA VAL A 442 16.14 -3.05 -0.76
C VAL A 442 15.57 -2.23 0.38
N ALA A 443 15.15 -2.86 1.49
CA ALA A 443 14.72 -2.19 2.70
C ALA A 443 15.74 -1.17 3.22
N ARG A 444 17.05 -1.50 3.18
CA ARG A 444 18.13 -0.62 3.65
C ARG A 444 18.44 0.54 2.70
N VAL A 445 18.12 0.39 1.41
CA VAL A 445 18.12 1.50 0.45
C VAL A 445 16.94 2.43 0.76
N VAL A 446 15.75 1.86 0.95
CA VAL A 446 14.50 2.59 1.18
C VAL A 446 14.50 3.33 2.52
N ASP A 447 15.04 2.73 3.59
CA ASP A 447 15.20 3.36 4.91
C ASP A 447 16.45 4.26 5.01
N GLY A 448 17.25 4.32 3.93
CA GLY A 448 18.45 5.15 3.81
C GLY A 448 19.65 4.68 4.63
N SER A 449 19.57 3.59 5.39
CA SER A 449 20.66 3.09 6.23
C SER A 449 21.83 2.51 5.44
N LEU A 450 21.65 2.16 4.17
CA LEU A 450 22.72 1.66 3.30
C LEU A 450 23.67 2.78 2.83
N GLU A 451 23.12 3.95 2.48
CA GLU A 451 23.88 5.10 1.96
C GLU A 451 23.94 6.32 2.88
N GLY A 452 23.19 6.34 3.99
CA GLY A 452 23.14 7.45 4.94
C GLY A 452 22.19 8.59 4.53
N HIS A 453 21.13 8.30 3.79
CA HIS A 453 20.14 9.31 3.37
C HIS A 453 19.20 9.68 4.52
N ALA A 454 19.03 10.99 4.76
CA ALA A 454 18.04 11.50 5.72
C ALA A 454 16.63 11.62 5.10
N LEU A 455 16.55 11.92 3.80
CA LEU A 455 15.30 11.91 3.05
C LEU A 455 15.07 10.49 2.52
N THR A 456 14.08 9.82 3.09
CA THR A 456 13.72 8.44 2.76
C THR A 456 12.22 8.34 2.56
N GLY A 457 11.76 7.38 1.75
CA GLY A 457 10.35 7.35 1.41
C GLY A 457 9.83 6.00 0.95
N ILE A 458 8.54 5.81 1.17
CA ILE A 458 7.75 4.72 0.61
C ILE A 458 6.33 5.21 0.35
N ALA A 459 5.84 4.91 -0.85
CA ALA A 459 4.52 5.30 -1.31
C ALA A 459 3.68 4.08 -1.69
N GLY A 460 2.39 4.15 -1.38
CA GLY A 460 1.40 3.13 -1.74
C GLY A 460 0.32 3.72 -2.63
N VAL A 461 0.12 3.19 -3.83
CA VAL A 461 -1.03 3.55 -4.68
C VAL A 461 -2.30 3.04 -4.01
N ALA A 462 -3.10 3.96 -3.49
CA ALA A 462 -4.21 3.70 -2.59
C ALA A 462 -5.29 2.83 -3.25
N ASN A 463 -5.90 1.96 -2.46
CA ASN A 463 -7.05 1.13 -2.86
C ASN A 463 -8.37 1.68 -2.32
N ILE A 464 -8.45 2.98 -2.05
CA ILE A 464 -9.50 3.58 -1.22
C ILE A 464 -10.50 4.35 -2.09
N GLY A 465 -11.80 4.21 -1.79
CA GLY A 465 -12.88 4.99 -2.38
C GLY A 465 -14.09 5.10 -1.43
N VAL A 466 -15.23 5.55 -1.96
CA VAL A 466 -16.44 5.83 -1.16
C VAL A 466 -17.20 4.59 -0.67
N ASP A 467 -16.83 3.39 -1.12
CA ASP A 467 -17.42 2.15 -0.65
C ASP A 467 -17.39 2.07 0.88
N ARG A 468 -18.38 1.40 1.47
CA ARG A 468 -18.51 1.35 2.93
C ARG A 468 -17.32 0.67 3.61
N THR A 469 -16.72 -0.30 2.93
CA THR A 469 -15.50 -1.00 3.34
C THR A 469 -14.23 -0.21 3.09
N TRP A 470 -14.32 0.98 2.47
CA TRP A 470 -13.24 1.82 1.96
C TRP A 470 -12.47 1.23 0.79
N SER A 471 -12.20 -0.07 0.82
CA SER A 471 -11.28 -0.76 -0.09
C SER A 471 -11.96 -1.75 -1.05
N GLY A 472 -13.28 -1.65 -1.22
CA GLY A 472 -14.09 -2.56 -2.06
C GLY A 472 -14.38 -3.90 -1.37
N SER A 473 -13.40 -4.51 -0.71
CA SER A 473 -13.56 -5.74 0.07
C SER A 473 -12.96 -5.66 1.48
N HIS A 474 -13.41 -6.56 2.38
CA HIS A 474 -12.86 -6.64 3.74
C HIS A 474 -11.37 -7.01 3.76
N PHE A 475 -10.93 -7.94 2.91
CA PHE A 475 -9.52 -8.36 2.89
C PHE A 475 -8.59 -7.30 2.28
N ASP A 476 -9.11 -6.39 1.46
CA ASP A 476 -8.31 -5.30 0.89
C ASP A 476 -7.93 -4.24 1.91
N GLN A 477 -8.64 -4.19 3.04
CA GLN A 477 -8.23 -3.39 4.19
C GLN A 477 -6.90 -3.91 4.77
N ALA A 478 -6.63 -5.22 4.67
CA ALA A 478 -5.38 -5.81 5.14
C ALA A 478 -4.17 -5.32 4.33
N ASN A 479 -4.37 -4.98 3.06
CA ASN A 479 -3.31 -4.47 2.19
C ASN A 479 -2.96 -3.01 2.52
N TRP A 480 -3.96 -2.17 2.80
CA TRP A 480 -3.72 -0.83 3.34
C TRP A 480 -3.05 -0.90 4.72
N TYR A 481 -3.51 -1.79 5.59
CA TYR A 481 -2.88 -2.04 6.88
C TYR A 481 -1.40 -2.43 6.73
N ALA A 482 -1.13 -3.43 5.90
CA ALA A 482 0.21 -3.94 5.68
C ALA A 482 1.16 -2.90 5.10
N PHE A 483 0.69 -2.10 4.13
CA PHE A 483 1.46 -0.98 3.60
C PHE A 483 1.89 -0.04 4.72
N GLY A 484 0.96 0.42 5.56
CA GLY A 484 1.29 1.35 6.64
C GLY A 484 2.25 0.76 7.68
N ARG A 485 2.10 -0.53 8.02
CA ARG A 485 3.01 -1.24 8.94
C ARG A 485 4.43 -1.36 8.37
N LEU A 486 4.57 -1.72 7.09
CA LEU A 486 5.87 -1.80 6.42
C LEU A 486 6.46 -0.42 6.11
N ALA A 487 5.63 0.59 5.92
CA ALA A 487 6.09 1.96 5.79
C ALA A 487 6.69 2.49 7.10
N TRP A 488 6.16 2.06 8.25
CA TRP A 488 6.76 2.33 9.55
C TRP A 488 8.09 1.59 9.73
N ASN A 489 8.11 0.29 9.44
CA ASN A 489 9.30 -0.56 9.58
C ASN A 489 9.35 -1.59 8.44
N PRO A 490 10.18 -1.39 7.41
CA PRO A 490 10.30 -2.29 6.26
C PRO A 490 10.81 -3.70 6.57
N GLN A 491 11.27 -3.96 7.81
CA GLN A 491 11.80 -5.25 8.25
C GLN A 491 10.74 -6.14 8.93
N GLN A 492 9.50 -5.67 9.07
CA GLN A 492 8.42 -6.47 9.65
C GLN A 492 8.03 -7.64 8.73
N SER A 493 7.61 -8.76 9.33
CA SER A 493 7.15 -9.92 8.58
C SER A 493 5.69 -9.78 8.15
N ALA A 494 5.36 -10.25 6.95
CA ALA A 494 3.99 -10.28 6.43
C ALA A 494 3.06 -11.09 7.35
N ARG A 495 3.55 -12.21 7.90
CA ARG A 495 2.78 -13.05 8.82
C ARG A 495 2.41 -12.30 10.11
N GLY A 496 3.36 -11.60 10.72
CA GLY A 496 3.09 -10.86 11.96
C GLY A 496 2.08 -9.74 11.74
N ILE A 497 2.16 -9.06 10.58
CA ILE A 497 1.19 -8.04 10.18
C ILE A 497 -0.20 -8.66 9.95
N ALA A 498 -0.28 -9.83 9.31
CA ALA A 498 -1.55 -10.52 9.09
C ALA A 498 -2.21 -10.94 10.41
N GLU A 499 -1.45 -11.53 11.35
CA GLU A 499 -1.93 -11.91 12.67
C GLU A 499 -2.51 -10.71 13.43
N ASP A 500 -1.80 -9.59 13.36
CA ASP A 500 -2.20 -8.34 13.98
C ASP A 500 -3.50 -7.79 13.35
N TRP A 501 -3.56 -7.68 12.02
CA TRP A 501 -4.76 -7.18 11.33
C TRP A 501 -5.98 -8.08 11.55
N VAL A 502 -5.82 -9.41 11.48
CA VAL A 502 -6.93 -10.36 11.69
C VAL A 502 -7.47 -10.27 13.11
N ALA A 503 -6.60 -10.13 14.11
CA ALA A 503 -7.01 -9.97 15.50
C ALA A 503 -7.85 -8.70 15.71
N LEU A 504 -7.48 -7.60 15.04
CA LEU A 504 -8.19 -6.32 15.12
C LEU A 504 -9.50 -6.33 14.33
N THR A 505 -9.48 -6.86 13.11
CA THR A 505 -10.60 -6.78 12.18
C THR A 505 -11.65 -7.85 12.44
N PHE A 506 -11.26 -9.09 12.75
CA PHE A 506 -12.19 -10.20 12.96
C PHE A 506 -12.28 -10.57 14.44
N SER A 507 -11.26 -11.24 14.97
CA SER A 507 -11.24 -11.74 16.34
C SER A 507 -9.81 -12.11 16.75
N PRO A 508 -9.40 -11.86 18.01
CA PRO A 508 -8.13 -12.35 18.54
C PRO A 508 -8.13 -13.84 18.89
N ASP A 509 -9.27 -14.55 18.76
CA ASP A 509 -9.36 -16.00 18.98
C ASP A 509 -8.44 -16.77 18.02
N PRO A 510 -7.47 -17.57 18.49
CA PRO A 510 -6.60 -18.37 17.63
C PRO A 510 -7.33 -19.31 16.65
N GLN A 511 -8.55 -19.75 17.00
CA GLN A 511 -9.39 -20.58 16.12
C GLN A 511 -9.97 -19.80 14.93
N VAL A 512 -9.96 -18.46 14.99
CA VAL A 512 -10.28 -17.55 13.88
C VAL A 512 -9.00 -17.05 13.21
N THR A 513 -8.04 -16.57 14.01
CA THR A 513 -6.80 -15.98 13.50
C THR A 513 -5.97 -16.95 12.68
N GLY A 514 -5.72 -18.16 13.18
CA GLY A 514 -4.85 -19.13 12.51
C GLY A 514 -5.30 -19.50 11.09
N PRO A 515 -6.56 -19.92 10.89
CA PRO A 515 -7.09 -20.23 9.55
C PRO A 515 -7.07 -19.04 8.59
N ILE A 516 -7.48 -17.84 9.04
CA ILE A 516 -7.51 -16.64 8.18
C ILE A 516 -6.09 -16.22 7.79
N VAL A 517 -5.14 -16.22 8.73
CA VAL A 517 -3.74 -15.88 8.44
C VAL A 517 -3.14 -16.86 7.43
N ARG A 518 -3.40 -18.17 7.56
CA ARG A 518 -2.94 -19.15 6.56
C ARG A 518 -3.51 -18.82 5.18
N MET A 519 -4.82 -18.60 5.10
CA MET A 519 -5.49 -18.21 3.86
C MET A 519 -4.89 -16.94 3.24
N MET A 520 -4.61 -15.91 4.03
CA MET A 520 -3.95 -14.69 3.57
C MET A 520 -2.53 -14.96 3.05
N MET A 521 -1.71 -15.69 3.80
CA MET A 521 -0.32 -15.96 3.42
C MET A 521 -0.20 -16.77 2.12
N ASP A 522 -1.14 -17.66 1.85
CA ASP A 522 -1.14 -18.50 0.63
C ASP A 522 -1.72 -17.77 -0.60
N SER A 523 -2.47 -16.68 -0.39
CA SER A 523 -3.32 -16.06 -1.42
C SER A 523 -2.58 -15.40 -2.58
N ARG A 524 -1.42 -14.76 -2.32
CA ARG A 524 -0.60 -14.17 -3.39
C ARG A 524 -0.05 -15.24 -4.32
N GLU A 525 0.49 -16.33 -3.76
CA GLU A 525 1.05 -17.39 -4.60
C GLU A 525 -0.05 -18.10 -5.40
N ALA A 526 -1.25 -18.25 -4.85
CA ALA A 526 -2.41 -18.72 -5.61
C ALA A 526 -2.66 -17.86 -6.85
N ALA A 527 -2.65 -16.53 -6.70
CA ALA A 527 -2.81 -15.60 -7.82
C ALA A 527 -1.68 -15.69 -8.84
N VAL A 528 -0.42 -15.74 -8.39
CA VAL A 528 0.73 -15.98 -9.28
C VAL A 528 0.54 -17.28 -10.06
N ASP A 529 0.11 -18.34 -9.39
CA ASP A 529 -0.07 -19.67 -9.97
C ASP A 529 -1.12 -19.73 -11.06
N TYR A 530 -2.34 -19.19 -10.81
CA TYR A 530 -3.40 -19.21 -11.82
C TYR A 530 -3.28 -18.08 -12.85
N MET A 531 -2.44 -17.05 -12.66
CA MET A 531 -2.27 -15.96 -13.64
C MET A 531 -0.98 -16.09 -14.45
N THR A 532 0.17 -16.02 -13.77
CA THR A 532 1.48 -15.79 -14.40
C THR A 532 2.63 -16.51 -13.63
N PRO A 533 2.65 -17.85 -13.57
CA PRO A 533 3.65 -18.59 -12.81
C PRO A 533 5.02 -18.61 -13.49
N LEU A 534 6.04 -19.08 -12.77
CA LEU A 534 7.39 -19.36 -13.28
C LEU A 534 8.16 -18.15 -13.86
N GLY A 535 7.73 -16.92 -13.56
CA GLY A 535 8.32 -15.69 -14.08
C GLY A 535 7.58 -15.12 -15.31
N LEU A 536 6.48 -15.75 -15.74
CA LEU A 536 5.54 -15.10 -16.66
C LEU A 536 5.01 -13.81 -16.03
N HIS A 537 4.62 -12.88 -16.88
CA HIS A 537 4.07 -11.59 -16.51
C HIS A 537 3.35 -10.99 -17.72
N HIS A 538 2.50 -9.99 -17.48
CA HIS A 538 1.82 -9.20 -18.51
C HIS A 538 0.90 -10.06 -19.42
N LEU A 539 0.19 -11.03 -18.83
CA LEU A 539 -0.74 -11.92 -19.55
C LEU A 539 -2.20 -11.46 -19.44
N MET A 540 -2.43 -10.18 -19.20
CA MET A 540 -3.76 -9.61 -19.02
C MET A 540 -4.38 -9.20 -20.36
N ALA A 541 -5.70 -9.30 -20.45
CA ALA A 541 -6.46 -8.75 -21.57
C ALA A 541 -6.28 -7.22 -21.67
N ARG A 542 -6.26 -6.75 -22.91
CA ARG A 542 -5.98 -5.34 -23.25
C ARG A 542 -7.03 -4.39 -22.64
N GLY A 543 -6.57 -3.24 -22.14
CA GLY A 543 -7.41 -2.13 -21.65
C GLY A 543 -7.71 -2.22 -20.16
N HIS A 544 -8.41 -3.28 -19.75
CA HIS A 544 -8.96 -3.37 -18.40
C HIS A 544 -8.08 -4.13 -17.40
N HIS A 545 -7.14 -4.97 -17.81
CA HIS A 545 -6.24 -5.75 -16.93
C HIS A 545 -6.91 -6.83 -16.03
N TYR A 546 -8.24 -6.96 -16.07
CA TYR A 546 -9.00 -7.93 -15.25
C TYR A 546 -8.75 -9.42 -15.55
N GLY A 547 -8.82 -9.81 -16.83
CA GLY A 547 -8.88 -11.21 -17.27
C GLY A 547 -7.66 -11.66 -18.06
N PRO A 548 -7.55 -12.97 -18.37
CA PRO A 548 -6.48 -13.51 -19.19
C PRO A 548 -6.51 -12.97 -20.62
N GLY A 549 -5.34 -12.62 -21.13
CA GLY A 549 -5.09 -12.29 -22.53
C GLY A 549 -3.69 -12.67 -22.98
N PRO A 550 -3.19 -13.91 -22.75
CA PRO A 550 -1.83 -14.28 -23.14
C PRO A 550 -1.61 -14.24 -24.66
N TRP A 551 -2.67 -14.22 -25.47
CA TRP A 551 -2.62 -14.03 -26.93
C TRP A 551 -2.55 -12.56 -27.36
N VAL A 552 -2.62 -11.59 -26.45
CA VAL A 552 -2.64 -10.18 -26.83
C VAL A 552 -1.35 -9.84 -27.60
N ASP A 553 -1.52 -9.48 -28.86
CA ASP A 553 -0.51 -9.03 -29.80
C ASP A 553 -0.94 -7.71 -30.48
N GLY A 554 -0.10 -7.20 -31.38
CA GLY A 554 -0.38 -6.00 -32.19
C GLY A 554 -0.60 -4.71 -31.38
N GLY A 555 -1.30 -3.75 -31.99
CA GLY A 555 -1.52 -2.42 -31.42
C GLY A 555 -0.34 -1.45 -31.59
N PRO A 556 -0.39 -0.26 -30.97
CA PRO A 556 0.55 0.82 -31.25
C PRO A 556 1.95 0.57 -30.68
N ARG A 557 2.09 -0.30 -29.67
CA ARG A 557 3.37 -0.60 -29.01
C ARG A 557 3.46 -2.07 -28.66
N ALA A 558 4.59 -2.70 -29.01
CA ALA A 558 4.84 -4.11 -28.70
C ALA A 558 4.98 -4.37 -27.19
N ASP A 559 5.56 -3.41 -26.45
CA ASP A 559 5.80 -3.48 -25.00
C ASP A 559 4.52 -3.33 -24.14
N TRP A 560 3.34 -3.26 -24.78
CA TRP A 560 2.02 -3.34 -24.18
C TRP A 560 1.28 -4.64 -24.52
N THR A 561 1.97 -5.61 -25.13
CA THR A 561 1.38 -6.90 -25.56
C THR A 561 1.90 -8.05 -24.72
N SER A 562 1.11 -9.11 -24.55
CA SER A 562 1.54 -10.30 -23.83
C SER A 562 2.63 -11.08 -24.58
N VAL A 563 2.49 -11.18 -25.92
CA VAL A 563 3.43 -11.93 -26.77
C VAL A 563 4.86 -11.40 -26.72
N TYR A 564 5.03 -10.09 -26.50
CA TYR A 564 6.34 -9.46 -26.30
C TYR A 564 7.09 -10.03 -25.10
N TYR A 565 6.37 -10.29 -24.01
CA TYR A 565 6.96 -10.74 -22.74
C TYR A 565 7.19 -12.24 -22.72
N HIS A 566 6.16 -13.04 -23.04
CA HIS A 566 6.28 -14.49 -22.87
C HIS A 566 7.04 -15.16 -24.03
N ARG A 567 7.06 -14.57 -25.24
CA ARG A 567 7.79 -15.09 -26.43
C ARG A 567 7.64 -16.60 -26.66
N ALA A 568 6.42 -17.11 -26.52
CA ALA A 568 6.15 -18.53 -26.65
C ALA A 568 6.15 -18.92 -28.12
N ASP A 569 6.78 -20.06 -28.43
CA ASP A 569 6.77 -20.69 -29.75
C ASP A 569 6.68 -22.21 -29.61
N ARG A 570 6.87 -22.95 -30.72
CA ARG A 570 6.82 -24.42 -30.70
C ARG A 570 7.95 -25.06 -29.88
N ASN A 571 9.06 -24.36 -29.67
CA ASN A 571 10.28 -24.88 -29.07
C ASN A 571 10.38 -24.51 -27.59
N GLY A 572 9.92 -23.31 -27.19
CA GLY A 572 10.03 -22.85 -25.81
C GLY A 572 9.20 -21.61 -25.47
N ILE A 573 9.50 -21.05 -24.30
CA ILE A 573 8.85 -19.85 -23.74
C ILE A 573 9.82 -19.11 -22.82
N GLY A 574 9.59 -17.81 -22.63
CA GLY A 574 10.30 -16.92 -21.71
C GLY A 574 11.08 -15.81 -22.44
N PHE A 575 11.61 -14.84 -21.71
CA PHE A 575 12.35 -13.73 -22.30
C PHE A 575 13.85 -13.91 -21.99
N ASP A 576 14.71 -14.07 -23.01
CA ASP A 576 16.16 -14.06 -22.78
C ASP A 576 16.65 -12.65 -22.41
N ARG A 577 16.88 -12.46 -21.12
CA ARG A 577 17.47 -11.25 -20.51
C ARG A 577 18.83 -11.52 -19.89
N SER A 578 19.39 -12.70 -20.17
CA SER A 578 20.77 -13.04 -19.84
C SER A 578 21.75 -12.23 -20.72
N ALA A 579 23.05 -12.47 -20.54
CA ALA A 579 24.08 -11.81 -21.35
C ALA A 579 23.99 -12.11 -22.86
N SER A 580 23.32 -13.21 -23.28
CA SER A 580 23.08 -13.52 -24.70
C SER A 580 21.84 -12.86 -25.30
N GLY A 581 20.95 -12.33 -24.46
CA GLY A 581 19.68 -11.73 -24.86
C GLY A 581 19.70 -10.20 -24.74
N SER A 582 18.70 -9.62 -24.05
CA SER A 582 18.67 -8.16 -23.82
C SER A 582 19.74 -7.65 -22.84
N ASN A 583 20.41 -8.56 -22.13
CA ASN A 583 21.36 -8.29 -21.06
C ASN A 583 20.80 -7.38 -19.95
N ALA A 584 19.49 -7.45 -19.66
CA ALA A 584 18.92 -6.74 -18.53
C ALA A 584 19.50 -7.24 -17.19
N VAL A 585 19.95 -8.50 -17.13
CA VAL A 585 20.66 -9.04 -15.97
C VAL A 585 21.92 -8.23 -15.61
N GLY A 586 22.56 -7.60 -16.60
CA GLY A 586 23.74 -6.76 -16.40
C GLY A 586 23.48 -5.46 -15.64
N GLN A 587 22.22 -5.10 -15.39
CA GLN A 587 21.85 -3.94 -14.56
C GLN A 587 21.90 -4.23 -13.05
N TYR A 588 21.93 -5.51 -12.67
CA TYR A 588 22.09 -5.93 -11.27
C TYR A 588 23.56 -6.06 -10.89
N PHE A 589 23.86 -5.99 -9.59
CA PHE A 589 25.21 -6.23 -9.08
C PHE A 589 25.67 -7.67 -9.34
N PRO A 590 27.00 -7.92 -9.49
CA PRO A 590 27.52 -9.19 -9.98
C PRO A 590 27.00 -10.46 -9.28
N PRO A 591 26.80 -10.52 -7.93
CA PRO A 591 26.25 -11.70 -7.28
C PRO A 591 24.82 -12.03 -7.73
N VAL A 592 23.96 -11.01 -7.83
CA VAL A 592 22.57 -11.14 -8.29
C VAL A 592 22.55 -11.50 -9.77
N ALA A 593 23.34 -10.76 -10.58
CA ALA A 593 23.43 -11.01 -12.01
C ALA A 593 23.91 -12.45 -12.32
N GLY A 594 24.86 -12.97 -11.55
CA GLY A 594 25.36 -14.34 -11.69
C GLY A 594 24.35 -15.43 -11.28
N VAL A 595 23.38 -15.12 -10.42
CA VAL A 595 22.28 -16.05 -10.08
C VAL A 595 21.17 -15.97 -11.12
N TYR A 596 20.70 -14.76 -11.45
CA TYR A 596 19.61 -14.55 -12.39
C TYR A 596 19.99 -14.89 -13.82
N GLY A 597 21.26 -14.69 -14.20
CA GLY A 597 21.78 -14.97 -15.53
C GLY A 597 22.11 -16.44 -15.79
N ASP A 598 22.04 -17.31 -14.77
CA ASP A 598 22.26 -18.74 -14.91
C ASP A 598 20.92 -19.51 -14.76
N PRO A 599 20.42 -20.16 -15.83
CA PRO A 599 19.15 -20.87 -15.77
C PRO A 599 19.14 -22.03 -14.77
N ALA A 600 20.30 -22.58 -14.38
CA ALA A 600 20.40 -23.64 -13.36
C ALA A 600 20.28 -23.09 -11.93
N ARG A 601 20.61 -21.80 -11.72
CA ARG A 601 20.64 -21.17 -10.39
C ARG A 601 19.45 -20.28 -10.11
N VAL A 602 18.91 -19.62 -11.15
CA VAL A 602 17.77 -18.71 -11.02
C VAL A 602 16.58 -19.40 -10.30
N PRO A 603 15.90 -18.72 -9.38
CA PRO A 603 14.66 -19.24 -8.81
C PRO A 603 13.64 -19.54 -9.90
N GLU A 604 12.94 -20.68 -9.82
CA GLU A 604 11.94 -21.03 -10.84
C GLU A 604 10.83 -19.99 -10.97
N SER A 605 10.52 -19.28 -9.87
CA SER A 605 9.56 -18.16 -9.85
C SER A 605 9.97 -16.97 -10.71
N LEU A 606 11.21 -16.90 -11.19
CA LEU A 606 11.75 -15.85 -12.05
C LEU A 606 12.38 -16.42 -13.34
N LEU A 607 12.30 -17.73 -13.58
CA LEU A 607 12.99 -18.38 -14.69
C LEU A 607 12.61 -17.76 -16.04
N LEU A 608 11.31 -17.66 -16.34
CA LEU A 608 10.80 -17.15 -17.61
C LEU A 608 10.89 -15.62 -17.73
N TRP A 609 11.26 -14.94 -16.64
CA TRP A 609 11.60 -13.52 -16.69
C TRP A 609 12.98 -13.33 -17.32
N PHE A 610 13.97 -14.16 -16.96
CA PHE A 610 15.36 -14.00 -17.39
C PHE A 610 15.77 -14.91 -18.56
N HIS A 611 15.04 -16.00 -18.82
CA HIS A 611 15.45 -17.01 -19.78
C HIS A 611 14.30 -17.41 -20.71
N HIS A 612 14.59 -17.52 -22.01
CA HIS A 612 13.81 -18.36 -22.92
C HIS A 612 14.34 -19.79 -22.84
N VAL A 613 13.48 -20.75 -22.50
CA VAL A 613 13.87 -22.15 -22.26
C VAL A 613 12.95 -23.12 -23.00
N PRO A 614 13.47 -24.29 -23.41
CA PRO A 614 12.68 -25.24 -24.16
C PRO A 614 11.62 -25.91 -23.27
N TRP A 615 10.50 -26.28 -23.87
CA TRP A 615 9.35 -26.85 -23.16
C TRP A 615 9.65 -28.19 -22.44
N ASP A 616 10.66 -28.93 -22.87
CA ASP A 616 11.09 -30.22 -22.30
C ASP A 616 12.14 -30.07 -21.19
N ARG A 617 12.58 -28.83 -20.88
CA ARG A 617 13.47 -28.54 -19.75
C ARG A 617 12.92 -29.18 -18.49
N ARG A 618 13.78 -29.91 -17.76
CA ARG A 618 13.43 -30.48 -16.47
C ARG A 618 13.47 -29.42 -15.37
N MET A 619 12.35 -29.28 -14.68
CA MET A 619 12.18 -28.42 -13.52
C MET A 619 12.65 -29.15 -12.26
N ARG A 620 12.80 -28.45 -11.13
CA ARG A 620 13.22 -29.02 -9.84
C ARG A 620 12.29 -30.14 -9.35
N SER A 621 11.02 -30.10 -9.75
CA SER A 621 10.04 -31.16 -9.50
C SER A 621 10.28 -32.45 -10.29
N GLY A 622 11.19 -32.45 -11.28
CA GLY A 622 11.39 -33.51 -12.26
C GLY A 622 10.43 -33.47 -13.45
N ARG A 623 9.37 -32.65 -13.39
CA ARG A 623 8.46 -32.40 -14.51
C ARG A 623 9.16 -31.65 -15.64
N THR A 624 8.62 -31.76 -16.86
CA THR A 624 9.01 -30.85 -17.93
C THR A 624 8.47 -29.44 -17.65
N LEU A 625 9.02 -28.40 -18.26
CA LEU A 625 8.52 -27.04 -18.13
C LEU A 625 7.04 -26.94 -18.51
N TRP A 626 6.63 -27.64 -19.57
CA TRP A 626 5.22 -27.72 -19.96
C TRP A 626 4.33 -28.31 -18.85
N ASP A 627 4.69 -29.47 -18.31
CA ASP A 627 3.89 -30.12 -17.27
C ASP A 627 3.90 -29.33 -15.96
N GLU A 628 5.01 -28.66 -15.65
CA GLU A 628 5.12 -27.76 -14.50
C GLU A 628 4.21 -26.54 -14.68
N LEU A 629 4.21 -25.91 -15.87
CA LEU A 629 3.35 -24.77 -16.18
C LEU A 629 1.87 -25.13 -16.01
N VAL A 630 1.42 -26.22 -16.64
CA VAL A 630 0.04 -26.71 -16.51
C VAL A 630 -0.31 -26.97 -15.04
N GLY A 631 0.59 -27.66 -14.33
CA GLY A 631 0.40 -27.98 -12.91
C GLY A 631 0.34 -26.76 -12.00
N ARG A 632 1.05 -25.66 -12.31
CA ARG A 632 0.97 -24.40 -11.55
C ARG A 632 -0.39 -23.72 -11.73
N TYR A 633 -0.87 -23.60 -12.97
CA TYR A 633 -2.20 -23.04 -13.22
C TYR A 633 -3.32 -23.83 -12.50
N SER A 634 -3.29 -25.16 -12.58
CA SER A 634 -4.26 -26.00 -11.86
C SER A 634 -4.10 -25.93 -10.34
N ARG A 635 -2.86 -25.81 -9.82
CA ARG A 635 -2.60 -25.60 -8.39
C ARG A 635 -3.22 -24.29 -7.89
N GLY A 636 -3.12 -23.20 -8.64
CA GLY A 636 -3.72 -21.91 -8.28
C GLY A 636 -5.23 -22.02 -8.06
N VAL A 637 -5.94 -22.73 -8.95
CA VAL A 637 -7.38 -23.00 -8.79
C VAL A 637 -7.67 -23.81 -7.52
N HIS A 638 -6.91 -24.88 -7.27
CA HIS A 638 -7.08 -25.70 -6.06
C HIS A 638 -6.78 -24.94 -4.76
N GLN A 639 -5.82 -24.01 -4.79
CA GLN A 639 -5.55 -23.14 -3.64
C GLN A 639 -6.75 -22.24 -3.34
N VAL A 640 -7.40 -21.64 -4.35
CA VAL A 640 -8.64 -20.86 -4.15
C VAL A 640 -9.77 -21.71 -3.57
N GLN A 641 -9.94 -22.95 -4.04
CA GLN A 641 -10.92 -23.88 -3.44
C GLN A 641 -10.61 -24.19 -1.97
N SER A 642 -9.32 -24.30 -1.62
CA SER A 642 -8.89 -24.47 -0.22
C SER A 642 -9.17 -23.23 0.63
N MET A 643 -9.06 -22.02 0.06
CA MET A 643 -9.48 -20.77 0.69
C MET A 643 -11.00 -20.77 0.94
N GLN A 644 -11.81 -21.19 -0.05
CA GLN A 644 -13.26 -21.33 0.11
C GLN A 644 -13.63 -22.29 1.25
N ALA A 645 -12.99 -23.47 1.31
CA ALA A 645 -13.24 -24.45 2.37
C ALA A 645 -12.84 -23.91 3.76
N THR A 646 -11.70 -23.23 3.84
CA THR A 646 -11.23 -22.58 5.07
C THR A 646 -12.23 -21.53 5.57
N TRP A 647 -12.68 -20.63 4.68
CA TRP A 647 -13.63 -19.59 5.02
C TRP A 647 -15.01 -20.15 5.38
N ALA A 648 -15.48 -21.19 4.68
CA ALA A 648 -16.74 -21.85 4.99
C ALA A 648 -16.76 -22.42 6.41
N GLY A 649 -15.63 -22.95 6.88
CA GLY A 649 -15.47 -23.47 8.26
C GLY A 649 -15.55 -22.41 9.37
N LEU A 650 -15.53 -21.12 9.01
CA LEU A 650 -15.59 -19.99 9.96
C LEU A 650 -16.99 -19.37 10.08
N ARG A 651 -18.02 -19.95 9.43
CA ARG A 651 -19.39 -19.40 9.36
C ARG A 651 -19.95 -18.98 10.72
N ASP A 652 -19.79 -19.81 11.75
CA ASP A 652 -20.36 -19.56 13.07
C ASP A 652 -19.45 -18.70 13.98
N ARG A 653 -18.35 -18.18 13.44
CA ARG A 653 -17.32 -17.39 14.15
C ARG A 653 -17.10 -15.99 13.60
N ILE A 654 -17.61 -15.72 12.40
CA ILE A 654 -17.59 -14.42 11.76
C ILE A 654 -19.02 -13.92 11.68
N ASP A 655 -19.24 -12.61 11.80
CA ASP A 655 -20.59 -12.08 11.63
C ASP A 655 -21.15 -12.42 10.24
N PRO A 656 -22.48 -12.64 10.14
CA PRO A 656 -23.07 -13.17 8.92
C PRO A 656 -22.83 -12.31 7.66
N GLN A 657 -22.82 -10.98 7.79
CA GLN A 657 -22.69 -10.07 6.66
C GLN A 657 -21.31 -10.17 6.02
N ARG A 658 -20.24 -10.05 6.81
CA ARG A 658 -18.87 -10.16 6.29
C ARG A 658 -18.57 -11.57 5.81
N HIS A 659 -19.06 -12.59 6.53
CA HIS A 659 -18.92 -13.99 6.12
C HIS A 659 -19.51 -14.22 4.72
N GLN A 660 -20.75 -13.78 4.50
CA GLN A 660 -21.45 -13.94 3.24
C GLN A 660 -20.77 -13.19 2.10
N GLN A 661 -20.36 -11.94 2.30
CA GLN A 661 -19.70 -11.16 1.25
C GLN A 661 -18.37 -11.80 0.83
N VAL A 662 -17.52 -12.16 1.79
CA VAL A 662 -16.23 -12.81 1.49
C VAL A 662 -16.44 -14.16 0.80
N ALA A 663 -17.44 -14.94 1.23
CA ALA A 663 -17.76 -16.22 0.58
C ALA A 663 -18.17 -16.02 -0.89
N ALA A 664 -18.96 -14.98 -1.20
CA ALA A 664 -19.33 -14.63 -2.57
C ALA A 664 -18.12 -14.17 -3.40
N PHE A 665 -17.20 -13.39 -2.81
CA PHE A 665 -16.01 -12.93 -3.51
C PHE A 665 -15.01 -14.07 -3.78
N LEU A 666 -14.81 -14.97 -2.82
CA LEU A 666 -14.02 -16.19 -3.04
C LEU A 666 -14.66 -17.09 -4.11
N GLN A 667 -15.99 -17.07 -4.24
CA GLN A 667 -16.71 -17.77 -5.30
C GLN A 667 -16.43 -17.16 -6.68
N ILE A 668 -16.45 -15.82 -6.81
CA ILE A 668 -16.02 -15.10 -8.02
C ILE A 668 -14.56 -15.44 -8.34
N GLN A 669 -13.65 -15.30 -7.36
CA GLN A 669 -12.22 -15.61 -7.52
C GLN A 669 -12.00 -17.05 -8.00
N ARG A 670 -12.79 -18.02 -7.53
CA ARG A 670 -12.68 -19.42 -7.98
C ARG A 670 -13.06 -19.56 -9.46
N GLU A 671 -14.15 -18.92 -9.88
CA GLU A 671 -14.61 -18.94 -11.27
C GLU A 671 -13.59 -18.26 -12.19
N GLU A 672 -13.02 -17.15 -11.74
CA GLU A 672 -12.05 -16.38 -12.52
C GLU A 672 -10.67 -17.03 -12.54
N ALA A 673 -10.23 -17.67 -11.44
CA ALA A 673 -9.02 -18.51 -11.45
C ALA A 673 -9.16 -19.67 -12.46
N GLN A 674 -10.34 -20.29 -12.53
CA GLN A 674 -10.62 -21.33 -13.53
C GLN A 674 -10.58 -20.76 -14.95
N TRP A 675 -11.17 -19.58 -15.17
CA TRP A 675 -11.12 -18.89 -16.46
C TRP A 675 -9.68 -18.56 -16.88
N TRP A 676 -8.88 -18.00 -15.97
CA TRP A 676 -7.46 -17.72 -16.19
C TRP A 676 -6.67 -18.98 -16.57
N ARG A 677 -6.90 -20.09 -15.86
CA ARG A 677 -6.29 -21.40 -16.17
C ARG A 677 -6.70 -21.87 -17.56
N ASP A 678 -7.99 -21.94 -17.86
CA ASP A 678 -8.46 -22.55 -19.10
C ASP A 678 -8.08 -21.73 -20.34
N ALA A 679 -8.19 -20.41 -20.27
CA ALA A 679 -7.79 -19.51 -21.35
C ALA A 679 -6.29 -19.59 -21.63
N SER A 680 -5.47 -19.61 -20.57
CA SER A 680 -4.01 -19.72 -20.70
C SER A 680 -3.58 -21.08 -21.23
N MET A 681 -4.21 -22.17 -20.76
CA MET A 681 -3.91 -23.51 -21.26
C MET A 681 -4.36 -23.71 -22.71
N ALA A 682 -5.53 -23.20 -23.10
CA ALA A 682 -5.98 -23.22 -24.49
C ALA A 682 -4.98 -22.50 -25.41
N TYR A 683 -4.43 -21.37 -24.96
CA TYR A 683 -3.43 -20.61 -25.71
C TYR A 683 -2.08 -21.33 -25.80
N PHE A 684 -1.43 -21.60 -24.67
CA PHE A 684 -0.09 -22.19 -24.70
C PHE A 684 -0.05 -23.60 -25.29
N GLN A 685 -1.16 -24.36 -25.20
CA GLN A 685 -1.29 -25.63 -25.92
C GLN A 685 -1.33 -25.41 -27.44
N SER A 686 -2.07 -24.40 -27.91
CA SER A 686 -2.13 -24.09 -29.35
C SER A 686 -0.77 -23.68 -29.93
N VAL A 687 0.08 -23.03 -29.12
CA VAL A 687 1.43 -22.60 -29.50
C VAL A 687 2.44 -23.74 -29.44
N SER A 688 2.48 -24.47 -28.32
CA SER A 688 3.46 -25.54 -28.08
C SER A 688 3.15 -26.84 -28.83
N GLY A 689 1.88 -27.12 -29.13
CA GLY A 689 1.43 -28.39 -29.71
C GLY A 689 1.54 -29.58 -28.75
N ARG A 690 1.74 -29.35 -27.45
CA ARG A 690 1.97 -30.41 -26.46
C ARG A 690 0.65 -30.95 -25.86
N PRO A 691 0.55 -32.27 -25.63
CA PRO A 691 -0.61 -32.84 -24.94
C PRO A 691 -0.61 -32.42 -23.48
N LEU A 692 -1.79 -32.32 -22.86
CA LEU A 692 -1.87 -32.08 -21.42
C LEU A 692 -1.30 -33.27 -20.65
N PRO A 693 -0.69 -33.03 -19.47
CA PRO A 693 -0.27 -34.10 -18.56
C PRO A 693 -1.43 -35.02 -18.16
N ALA A 694 -1.13 -36.27 -17.82
CA ALA A 694 -2.14 -37.21 -17.35
C ALA A 694 -2.87 -36.66 -16.10
N GLY A 695 -4.20 -36.73 -16.10
CA GLY A 695 -5.05 -36.23 -15.00
C GLY A 695 -5.49 -34.76 -15.14
N GLU A 696 -4.86 -33.98 -16.02
CA GLU A 696 -5.28 -32.61 -16.30
C GLU A 696 -6.48 -32.58 -17.24
N ARG A 697 -7.48 -31.75 -16.90
CA ARG A 697 -8.69 -31.62 -17.74
C ARG A 697 -8.42 -30.65 -18.90
N PRO A 698 -8.88 -30.94 -20.12
CA PRO A 698 -8.81 -29.97 -21.21
C PRO A 698 -9.67 -28.73 -20.89
N PRO A 699 -9.29 -27.54 -21.39
CA PRO A 699 -10.18 -26.38 -21.39
C PRO A 699 -11.53 -26.77 -22.00
N PRO A 700 -12.66 -26.40 -21.37
CA PRO A 700 -13.99 -26.80 -21.85
C PRO A 700 -14.38 -26.13 -23.18
N GLN A 701 -13.68 -25.06 -23.57
CA GLN A 701 -13.95 -24.29 -24.78
C GLN A 701 -12.67 -24.13 -25.62
N PRO A 702 -12.76 -23.93 -26.94
CA PRO A 702 -11.60 -23.65 -27.78
C PRO A 702 -11.01 -22.26 -27.50
N LEU A 703 -9.74 -22.03 -27.90
CA LEU A 703 -9.08 -20.72 -27.75
C LEU A 703 -9.90 -19.55 -28.32
N SER A 704 -10.53 -19.76 -29.48
CA SER A 704 -11.35 -18.72 -30.15
C SER A 704 -12.53 -18.26 -29.31
N TYR A 705 -13.07 -19.10 -28.42
CA TYR A 705 -14.12 -18.71 -27.48
C TYR A 705 -13.56 -17.69 -26.47
N TYR A 706 -12.42 -18.00 -25.85
CA TYR A 706 -11.81 -17.12 -24.85
C TYR A 706 -11.34 -15.79 -25.45
N GLN A 707 -10.83 -15.81 -26.68
CA GLN A 707 -10.45 -14.61 -27.42
C GLN A 707 -11.64 -13.70 -27.75
N ALA A 708 -12.84 -14.25 -27.87
CA ALA A 708 -14.05 -13.51 -28.21
C ALA A 708 -14.75 -12.88 -27.00
N LEU A 709 -14.34 -13.18 -25.77
CA LEU A 709 -14.93 -12.60 -24.56
C LEU A 709 -14.63 -11.09 -24.49
N GLN A 710 -15.64 -10.30 -24.12
CA GLN A 710 -15.54 -8.85 -23.98
C GLN A 710 -16.09 -8.38 -22.64
N PHE A 711 -15.43 -7.39 -22.03
CA PHE A 711 -15.78 -6.85 -20.72
C PHE A 711 -15.83 -5.31 -20.77
N PRO A 712 -16.78 -4.71 -21.52
CA PRO A 712 -16.83 -3.25 -21.74
C PRO A 712 -17.11 -2.43 -20.47
N PHE A 713 -17.47 -3.09 -19.37
CA PHE A 713 -17.74 -2.48 -18.07
C PHE A 713 -16.90 -3.11 -16.97
N ALA A 714 -15.73 -3.65 -17.30
CA ALA A 714 -14.77 -4.10 -16.29
C ALA A 714 -14.46 -2.92 -15.34
N PRO A 715 -14.46 -3.14 -14.01
CA PRO A 715 -14.13 -2.09 -13.06
C PRO A 715 -12.77 -1.44 -13.34
N GLY A 716 -12.64 -0.13 -13.13
CA GLY A 716 -11.39 0.60 -13.33
C GLY A 716 -10.87 0.68 -14.77
N ASP A 717 -11.69 0.31 -15.78
CA ASP A 717 -11.33 0.47 -17.19
C ASP A 717 -11.18 1.96 -17.53
N GLY A 718 -10.05 2.28 -18.18
CA GLY A 718 -9.62 3.64 -18.45
C GLY A 718 -10.60 4.37 -19.35
N ARG A 719 -11.17 5.46 -18.84
CA ARG A 719 -11.81 6.48 -19.69
C ARG A 719 -10.81 7.19 -20.56
#